data_AF-A0A7R9KKW5-F1
#
_entry.id   AF-A0A7R9KKW5-F1
#
_cell.length_a   1.000
_cell.length_b   1.000
_cell.length_c   1.000
_cell.angle_alpha   90.00
_cell.angle_beta   90.00
_cell.angle_gamma   90.00
#
_symmetry.space_group_name_H-M   'P 1'
#
loop_
_entity.id
_entity.type
_entity.pdbx_description
1 polymer ?
#
loop_
_entity_poly.entity_id
_entity_poly.type
_entity_poly.pdbx_seq_one_letter_code
_entity_poly.pdbx_strand_id
1 'polypeptide(L)'
;MIISIAFTLLSGLLYCSCGPSDKIFNDLLDQQNPSSGKAPKTDHGGQPPFKYPFSFAHTGAFTGGWTRQVTVRDLPIAKAMAGVQMKLIKGGVRELHWHACAEWAYMIQGTCRITAIDEHARAFVEDVAEGDVWLFPGGIPHSIQGVGDDGCFFLLVFDDGNFNEFETFLLTDWFQHIPLDILAKNFGVPQSTFANITHEEMYIFASQMPRGLQEEKTAAAVGTAYVPNPFSFFASKMTPNVTKSGGLVKVIDKRNFPVTTMAAAIVTLKAGALRELHWHPNGPEWNYFLKGKARMGVFAAGGKHRTMNFEEGDVGYIEQSSPHYIENIGTDDVVFIEVFPTDTFHDISLGEWLAHTPSRLVDEHLFTGEKFIDGLLYCLCKPSNLFNTVLDDQNPSSWHPPPTDHGGQPPFKYPFSFAKTGRFSGGWTRQVTVRDLPIAQAMAGVQMRLIKGGVRELHWHVSAEWAYMIQGTCRITAVDEHGRAFVEDVNEGDLWVFPGGIPHSIQGVGVDGCFFLLVFNDGNFNAFDTFMLTDWFQHIPLDIMAKNFGVPESTFANITHKEMFIFASQMPRGLQEEKTAAAVGTAYVPNPFSFFASKMTPNVTRSGGRVKVIDKRNFPVTTMAAAIVTLKPCALRELHWHPNGPEWNYFIKGRARMGVFAASGQHRTMNFEEGDVGYIEQSSPHYIENIGTDDVVFIEVFSTNTYADISLAEWLAHTPSRLVDEHIFTGEKFIDGIPKTKQVIRP
;
A
#
# COMPACT_ATOMS: atom_id res chain seq x y z
N MET A 1 14.57 -2.76 79.03
CA MET A 1 14.55 -3.74 77.92
C MET A 1 14.05 -2.99 76.68
N ILE A 2 14.98 -2.23 76.06
CA ILE A 2 15.38 -2.30 74.64
C ILE A 2 14.28 -1.70 73.71
N ILE A 3 14.26 -0.40 73.42
CA ILE A 3 15.13 0.43 72.54
C ILE A 3 15.27 -0.14 71.11
N SER A 4 14.57 0.47 70.15
CA SER A 4 14.94 0.62 68.72
C SER A 4 13.90 1.57 68.06
N ILE A 5 14.18 2.87 67.89
CA ILE A 5 14.80 3.54 66.72
C ILE A 5 13.95 3.46 65.43
N ALA A 6 13.34 4.59 65.05
CA ALA A 6 13.15 5.13 63.68
C ALA A 6 12.15 6.32 63.74
N PHE A 7 12.58 7.57 63.90
CA PHE A 7 12.83 8.53 62.81
C PHE A 7 11.81 8.49 61.65
N THR A 8 10.76 9.32 61.70
CA THR A 8 10.44 10.34 60.66
C THR A 8 9.18 11.12 61.05
N LEU A 9 9.30 12.44 61.21
CA LEU A 9 8.31 13.47 60.83
C LEU A 9 8.78 14.83 61.39
N LEU A 10 9.88 15.33 60.82
CA LEU A 10 10.27 16.72 60.91
C LEU A 10 10.99 17.11 59.62
N SER A 11 10.24 17.67 58.69
CA SER A 11 10.71 18.67 57.73
C SER A 11 9.51 19.37 57.11
N GLY A 12 8.79 20.10 57.97
CA GLY A 12 8.20 21.36 57.54
C GLY A 12 9.33 22.34 57.25
N LEU A 13 9.83 22.28 56.02
CA LEU A 13 10.65 23.31 55.36
C LEU A 13 9.86 23.64 54.10
N LEU A 14 9.00 24.66 54.11
CA LEU A 14 9.39 26.00 53.68
C LEU A 14 10.40 25.96 52.50
N TYR A 15 9.90 25.64 51.30
CA TYR A 15 10.05 26.60 50.20
C TYR A 15 8.79 27.46 50.24
N CYS A 16 8.73 28.43 51.13
CA CYS A 16 8.97 29.82 50.77
C CYS A 16 8.48 30.15 49.35
N SER A 17 7.17 30.38 49.24
CA SER A 17 6.68 31.57 48.55
C SER A 17 7.28 32.81 49.23
N CYS A 18 8.57 33.03 49.02
CA CYS A 18 9.22 34.29 49.32
C CYS A 18 8.76 35.26 48.22
N GLY A 19 7.95 36.26 48.59
CA GLY A 19 7.58 37.39 47.72
C GLY A 19 8.78 38.26 47.32
N PRO A 20 8.54 39.35 46.55
CA PRO A 20 7.85 40.48 47.15
C PRO A 20 6.58 40.91 46.39
N SER A 21 5.77 41.68 47.09
CA SER A 21 4.85 42.65 46.50
C SER A 21 5.63 43.59 45.58
N ASP A 22 5.62 43.38 44.27
CA ASP A 22 6.06 44.40 43.30
C ASP A 22 5.31 44.22 41.99
N LYS A 23 4.51 45.23 41.66
CA LYS A 23 3.60 45.36 40.52
C LYS A 23 4.34 45.41 39.16
N ILE A 24 5.11 44.37 38.80
CA ILE A 24 5.93 44.34 37.57
C ILE A 24 5.68 43.07 36.73
N PHE A 25 4.56 42.37 36.96
CA PHE A 25 4.08 41.31 36.07
C PHE A 25 2.88 41.79 35.25
N ASN A 26 2.72 41.24 34.05
CA ASN A 26 1.54 41.53 33.23
C ASN A 26 0.46 40.50 33.55
N ASP A 27 -0.31 40.76 34.60
CA ASP A 27 -1.34 39.85 35.12
C ASP A 27 -2.34 39.40 34.04
N LEU A 28 -2.64 40.24 33.05
CA LEU A 28 -3.54 39.90 31.95
C LEU A 28 -2.90 38.86 31.00
N LEU A 29 -1.63 39.04 30.62
CA LEU A 29 -0.92 38.06 29.80
C LEU A 29 -0.68 36.75 30.54
N ASP A 30 -0.41 36.80 31.85
CA ASP A 30 -0.24 35.60 32.66
C ASP A 30 -1.56 34.81 32.80
N GLN A 31 -2.70 35.53 32.89
CA GLN A 31 -4.04 34.91 32.88
C GLN A 31 -4.39 34.29 31.52
N GLN A 32 -3.94 34.86 30.41
CA GLN A 32 -4.11 34.30 29.06
C GLN A 32 -3.18 33.10 28.81
N ASN A 33 -2.04 33.03 29.49
CA ASN A 33 -1.01 32.01 29.27
C ASN A 33 -0.71 31.16 30.52
N PRO A 34 -1.73 30.52 31.13
CA PRO A 34 -1.55 29.77 32.38
C PRO A 34 -0.55 28.60 32.24
N SER A 35 -0.41 28.00 31.06
CA SER A 35 0.55 26.92 30.78
C SER A 35 1.98 27.44 30.57
N SER A 36 2.18 28.74 30.35
CA SER A 36 3.53 29.34 30.35
C SER A 36 3.94 29.77 31.76
N GLY A 37 3.02 30.31 32.56
CA GLY A 37 3.28 30.65 33.96
C GLY A 37 3.41 29.44 34.88
N LYS A 38 2.69 28.35 34.59
CA LYS A 38 2.76 27.05 35.29
C LYS A 38 2.80 25.92 34.27
N ALA A 39 3.97 25.71 33.67
CA ALA A 39 4.18 24.67 32.67
C ALA A 39 3.84 23.27 33.18
N PRO A 40 3.28 22.38 32.32
CA PRO A 40 3.18 20.97 32.64
C PRO A 40 4.53 20.39 33.04
N LYS A 41 4.54 19.42 33.98
CA LYS A 41 5.78 18.79 34.46
C LYS A 41 6.57 18.06 33.36
N THR A 42 5.93 17.79 32.22
CA THR A 42 6.49 17.13 31.04
C THR A 42 7.13 18.10 30.05
N ASP A 43 6.95 19.42 30.22
CA ASP A 43 7.69 20.42 29.43
C ASP A 43 9.18 20.34 29.79
N HIS A 44 10.03 20.32 28.76
CA HIS A 44 11.46 20.08 28.92
C HIS A 44 12.26 20.63 27.75
N GLY A 45 13.51 21.03 27.99
CA GLY A 45 14.44 21.47 26.95
C GLY A 45 14.13 22.85 26.36
N GLY A 46 14.90 23.23 25.33
CA GLY A 46 14.81 24.55 24.68
C GLY A 46 13.94 24.56 23.43
N GLN A 47 12.64 24.24 23.55
CA GLN A 47 11.72 24.39 22.42
C GLN A 47 11.37 25.88 22.22
N PRO A 48 11.62 26.47 21.04
CA PRO A 48 11.32 27.88 20.78
C PRO A 48 9.82 28.18 20.96
N PRO A 49 9.46 29.45 21.23
CA PRO A 49 8.06 29.85 21.21
C PRO A 49 7.47 29.57 19.82
N PHE A 50 6.26 29.02 19.80
CA PHE A 50 5.53 28.70 18.58
C PHE A 50 4.19 29.43 18.49
N LYS A 51 4.07 30.53 19.23
CA LYS A 51 2.88 31.37 19.29
C LYS A 51 3.26 32.83 19.06
N TYR A 52 2.43 33.55 18.32
CA TYR A 52 2.44 35.01 18.28
C TYR A 52 1.03 35.59 18.17
N PRO A 53 0.59 36.51 19.05
CA PRO A 53 -0.71 37.16 18.91
C PRO A 53 -0.69 38.22 17.80
N PHE A 54 -1.67 38.22 16.88
CA PHE A 54 -1.81 39.31 15.91
C PHE A 54 -2.02 40.68 16.57
N SER A 55 -2.50 40.73 17.81
CA SER A 55 -2.65 41.96 18.60
C SER A 55 -1.33 42.66 18.91
N PHE A 56 -0.19 41.95 18.80
CA PHE A 56 1.14 42.53 18.99
C PHE A 56 1.77 43.01 17.67
N ALA A 57 1.20 42.62 16.53
CA ALA A 57 1.66 43.09 15.23
C ALA A 57 1.33 44.57 15.03
N HIS A 58 2.18 45.28 14.29
CA HIS A 58 1.91 46.65 13.89
C HIS A 58 0.71 46.71 12.94
N THR A 59 -0.26 47.58 13.24
CA THR A 59 -1.42 47.82 12.37
C THR A 59 -1.20 49.04 11.50
N GLY A 60 -1.20 48.85 10.18
CA GLY A 60 -1.30 49.91 9.19
C GLY A 60 -2.77 50.29 8.96
N ALA A 61 -3.10 51.57 9.11
CA ALA A 61 -4.45 52.09 8.92
C ALA A 61 -4.54 52.96 7.66
N PHE A 62 -5.60 52.76 6.89
CA PHE A 62 -5.83 53.42 5.60
C PHE A 62 -7.28 53.87 5.46
N THR A 63 -7.59 54.66 4.43
CA THR A 63 -8.95 55.20 4.24
C THR A 63 -10.00 54.12 3.98
N GLY A 64 -9.61 53.00 3.36
CA GLY A 64 -10.48 51.87 3.04
C GLY A 64 -10.51 50.75 4.08
N GLY A 65 -9.71 50.83 5.16
CA GLY A 65 -9.51 49.68 6.04
C GLY A 65 -8.22 49.71 6.85
N TRP A 66 -7.82 48.55 7.36
CA TRP A 66 -6.55 48.37 8.06
C TRP A 66 -5.99 46.98 7.80
N THR A 67 -4.68 46.84 8.02
CA THR A 67 -3.99 45.56 7.91
C THR A 67 -2.89 45.39 8.94
N ARG A 68 -2.50 44.15 9.24
CA ARG A 68 -1.35 43.80 10.08
C ARG A 68 -0.85 42.41 9.74
N GLN A 69 0.45 42.18 9.91
CA GLN A 69 1.12 40.95 9.51
C GLN A 69 1.86 40.27 10.67
N VAL A 70 1.95 38.95 10.61
CA VAL A 70 2.82 38.11 11.45
C VAL A 70 3.70 37.28 10.51
N THR A 71 5.00 37.52 10.57
CA THR A 71 6.01 36.95 9.68
C THR A 71 7.10 36.23 10.45
N VAL A 72 8.12 35.73 9.77
CA VAL A 72 9.34 35.23 10.41
C VAL A 72 10.04 36.29 11.29
N ARG A 73 9.77 37.58 11.10
CA ARG A 73 10.29 38.64 11.98
C ARG A 73 9.65 38.59 13.38
N ASP A 74 8.39 38.18 13.45
CA ASP A 74 7.56 38.15 14.65
C ASP A 74 7.58 36.76 15.30
N LEU A 75 7.49 35.72 14.47
CA LEU A 75 7.53 34.32 14.84
C LEU A 75 8.65 33.60 14.06
N PRO A 76 9.92 33.65 14.52
CA PRO A 76 11.09 33.19 13.74
C PRO A 76 11.13 31.72 13.31
N ILE A 77 10.29 30.88 13.92
CA ILE A 77 10.15 29.49 13.50
C ILE A 77 9.28 29.35 12.25
N ALA A 78 8.41 30.31 11.97
CA ALA A 78 7.49 30.33 10.84
C ALA A 78 8.19 30.75 9.55
N LYS A 79 9.10 29.91 9.06
CA LYS A 79 9.91 30.19 7.86
C LYS A 79 9.18 29.92 6.55
N ALA A 80 8.24 28.96 6.57
CA ALA A 80 7.55 28.54 5.35
C ALA A 80 6.25 29.29 5.10
N MET A 81 5.72 30.02 6.09
CA MET A 81 4.45 30.73 5.95
C MET A 81 4.39 32.00 6.80
N ALA A 82 3.65 32.99 6.32
CA ALA A 82 3.33 34.22 7.01
C ALA A 82 1.82 34.48 6.97
N GLY A 83 1.29 35.23 7.94
CA GLY A 83 -0.13 35.56 8.01
C GLY A 83 -0.37 37.07 7.98
N VAL A 84 -1.47 37.48 7.35
CA VAL A 84 -1.96 38.86 7.34
C VAL A 84 -3.42 38.87 7.77
N GLN A 85 -3.77 39.83 8.62
CA GLN A 85 -5.15 40.15 8.92
C GLN A 85 -5.52 41.47 8.28
N MET A 86 -6.62 41.47 7.54
CA MET A 86 -7.06 42.67 6.85
C MET A 86 -8.56 42.89 7.05
N LYS A 87 -8.91 44.14 7.34
CA LYS A 87 -10.30 44.62 7.40
C LYS A 87 -10.49 45.67 6.35
N LEU A 88 -11.52 45.51 5.52
CA LEU A 88 -11.99 46.56 4.61
C LEU A 88 -13.35 47.07 5.07
N ILE A 89 -13.57 48.38 4.98
CA ILE A 89 -14.88 48.99 5.20
C ILE A 89 -15.82 48.69 4.03
N LYS A 90 -17.11 49.03 4.15
CA LYS A 90 -18.05 48.97 3.04
C LYS A 90 -17.54 49.79 1.84
N GLY A 91 -17.39 49.14 0.70
CA GLY A 91 -16.82 49.73 -0.52
C GLY A 91 -15.30 49.90 -0.50
N GLY A 92 -14.63 49.65 0.64
CA GLY A 92 -13.17 49.71 0.76
C GLY A 92 -12.49 48.66 -0.12
N VAL A 93 -11.39 49.06 -0.77
CA VAL A 93 -10.66 48.25 -1.76
C VAL A 93 -9.25 48.00 -1.26
N ARG A 94 -8.84 46.73 -1.24
CA ARG A 94 -7.45 46.33 -1.37
C ARG A 94 -7.10 46.38 -2.86
N GLU A 95 -6.17 47.25 -3.22
CA GLU A 95 -5.82 47.60 -4.59
C GLU A 95 -5.55 46.39 -5.49
N LEU A 96 -5.72 46.54 -6.81
CA LEU A 96 -5.21 45.60 -7.80
C LEU A 96 -3.70 45.41 -7.62
N HIS A 97 -3.30 44.17 -7.36
CA HIS A 97 -1.90 43.84 -7.09
C HIS A 97 -1.59 42.37 -7.39
N TRP A 98 -0.31 42.02 -7.35
CA TRP A 98 0.16 40.64 -7.30
C TRP A 98 1.39 40.52 -6.42
N HIS A 99 1.80 39.29 -6.13
CA HIS A 99 3.01 38.94 -5.38
C HIS A 99 3.53 37.58 -5.83
N ALA A 100 4.79 37.27 -5.50
CA ALA A 100 5.42 36.01 -5.91
C ALA A 100 4.89 34.78 -5.16
N CYS A 101 4.50 34.94 -3.89
CA CYS A 101 3.95 33.90 -3.04
C CYS A 101 2.52 33.55 -3.46
N ALA A 102 2.06 32.33 -3.18
CA ALA A 102 0.63 32.04 -3.19
C ALA A 102 -0.06 32.73 -2.00
N GLU A 103 -1.30 33.16 -2.19
CA GLU A 103 -2.16 33.70 -1.13
C GLU A 103 -3.33 32.75 -0.90
N TRP A 104 -3.39 32.09 0.25
CA TRP A 104 -4.56 31.38 0.73
C TRP A 104 -5.32 32.26 1.73
N ALA A 105 -6.64 32.23 1.73
CA ALA A 105 -7.41 33.10 2.63
C ALA A 105 -8.65 32.46 3.22
N TYR A 106 -9.07 32.99 4.37
CA TYR A 106 -10.31 32.63 5.05
C TYR A 106 -11.11 33.87 5.42
N MET A 107 -12.38 33.91 5.02
CA MET A 107 -13.28 34.99 5.37
C MET A 107 -13.78 34.85 6.81
N ILE A 108 -13.36 35.75 7.69
CA ILE A 108 -13.71 35.72 9.12
C ILE A 108 -15.06 36.39 9.35
N GLN A 109 -15.28 37.58 8.77
CA GLN A 109 -16.51 38.36 8.96
C GLN A 109 -16.92 39.09 7.67
N GLY A 110 -18.22 39.18 7.40
CA GLY A 110 -18.80 39.94 6.31
C GLY A 110 -18.65 39.28 4.93
N THR A 111 -18.59 40.10 3.89
CA THR A 111 -18.51 39.64 2.49
C THR A 111 -17.60 40.54 1.70
N CYS A 112 -16.71 39.95 0.90
CA CYS A 112 -15.90 40.68 -0.07
C CYS A 112 -16.18 40.17 -1.48
N ARG A 113 -15.96 41.06 -2.44
CA ARG A 113 -15.81 40.72 -3.85
C ARG A 113 -14.33 40.59 -4.14
N ILE A 114 -13.95 39.45 -4.70
CA ILE A 114 -12.61 39.22 -5.20
C ILE A 114 -12.61 39.22 -6.73
N THR A 115 -11.53 39.72 -7.32
CA THR A 115 -11.29 39.61 -8.77
C THR A 115 -9.92 39.02 -9.02
N ALA A 116 -9.76 38.30 -10.11
CA ALA A 116 -8.47 37.83 -10.60
C ALA A 116 -8.48 37.65 -12.12
N ILE A 117 -7.30 37.62 -12.72
CA ILE A 117 -7.12 37.27 -14.13
C ILE A 117 -5.94 36.33 -14.28
N ASP A 118 -6.12 35.23 -15.01
CA ASP A 118 -5.06 34.25 -15.20
C ASP A 118 -4.13 34.55 -16.38
N GLU A 119 -3.10 33.75 -16.56
CA GLU A 119 -2.09 33.88 -17.61
C GLU A 119 -2.65 33.74 -19.03
N HIS A 120 -3.89 33.26 -19.17
CA HIS A 120 -4.63 33.16 -20.42
C HIS A 120 -5.63 34.31 -20.61
N ALA A 121 -5.51 35.37 -19.79
CA ALA A 121 -6.39 36.52 -19.75
C ALA A 121 -7.85 36.18 -19.41
N ARG A 122 -8.11 35.05 -18.76
CA ARG A 122 -9.46 34.64 -18.36
C ARG A 122 -9.86 35.32 -17.05
N ALA A 123 -11.06 35.86 -17.01
CA ALA A 123 -11.54 36.64 -15.88
C ALA A 123 -12.12 35.77 -14.77
N PHE A 124 -11.95 36.22 -13.53
CA PHE A 124 -12.61 35.69 -12.36
C PHE A 124 -13.12 36.85 -11.50
N VAL A 125 -14.38 36.76 -11.08
CA VAL A 125 -15.02 37.70 -10.15
C VAL A 125 -15.92 36.86 -9.27
N GLU A 126 -15.83 36.96 -7.95
CA GLU A 126 -16.71 36.21 -7.05
C GLU A 126 -16.95 36.95 -5.74
N ASP A 127 -18.15 36.78 -5.16
CA ASP A 127 -18.41 37.20 -3.78
C ASP A 127 -18.15 36.02 -2.83
N VAL A 128 -17.32 36.24 -1.81
CA VAL A 128 -17.00 35.27 -0.76
C VAL A 128 -17.45 35.80 0.60
N ALA A 129 -18.11 34.96 1.39
CA ALA A 129 -18.73 35.32 2.66
C ALA A 129 -18.11 34.53 3.82
N GLU A 130 -18.53 34.83 5.06
CA GLU A 130 -18.03 34.18 6.28
C GLU A 130 -17.91 32.66 6.16
N GLY A 131 -16.71 32.15 6.43
CA GLY A 131 -16.38 30.73 6.33
C GLY A 131 -16.00 30.24 4.94
N ASP A 132 -16.03 31.08 3.91
CA ASP A 132 -15.50 30.77 2.58
C ASP A 132 -13.98 31.04 2.50
N VAL A 133 -13.34 30.44 1.50
CA VAL A 133 -11.90 30.57 1.27
C VAL A 133 -11.60 30.96 -0.16
N TRP A 134 -10.42 31.51 -0.40
CA TRP A 134 -9.86 31.66 -1.74
C TRP A 134 -8.39 31.27 -1.78
N LEU A 135 -7.88 31.02 -2.98
CA LEU A 135 -6.46 30.95 -3.24
C LEU A 135 -6.11 31.63 -4.57
N PHE A 136 -5.16 32.55 -4.50
CA PHE A 136 -4.49 33.10 -5.67
C PHE A 136 -3.09 32.49 -5.80
N PRO A 137 -2.78 31.77 -6.89
CA PRO A 137 -1.43 31.31 -7.16
C PRO A 137 -0.45 32.48 -7.28
N GLY A 138 0.83 32.23 -6.97
CA GLY A 138 1.89 33.21 -7.14
C GLY A 138 1.91 33.83 -8.54
N GLY A 139 1.95 35.15 -8.61
CA GLY A 139 1.98 35.92 -9.85
C GLY A 139 0.60 36.22 -10.48
N ILE A 140 -0.50 35.70 -9.93
CA ILE A 140 -1.85 36.00 -10.43
C ILE A 140 -2.34 37.34 -9.87
N PRO A 141 -2.57 38.37 -10.71
CA PRO A 141 -3.07 39.66 -10.25
C PRO A 141 -4.54 39.60 -9.83
N HIS A 142 -4.83 40.24 -8.71
CA HIS A 142 -6.13 40.19 -8.05
C HIS A 142 -6.45 41.48 -7.27
N SER A 143 -7.69 41.60 -6.81
CA SER A 143 -8.12 42.66 -5.88
C SER A 143 -9.21 42.17 -4.94
N ILE A 144 -9.44 42.90 -3.85
CA ILE A 144 -10.43 42.57 -2.84
C ILE A 144 -11.23 43.83 -2.51
N GLN A 145 -12.55 43.75 -2.51
CA GLN A 145 -13.42 44.87 -2.15
C GLN A 145 -14.48 44.46 -1.14
N GLY A 146 -14.63 45.21 -0.06
CA GLY A 146 -15.69 44.98 0.94
C GLY A 146 -17.07 45.29 0.35
N VAL A 147 -17.97 44.30 0.32
CA VAL A 147 -19.34 44.45 -0.19
C VAL A 147 -20.42 44.18 0.85
N GLY A 148 -20.05 43.67 2.04
CA GLY A 148 -20.94 43.60 3.19
C GLY A 148 -21.26 44.99 3.76
N ASP A 149 -22.37 45.09 4.51
CA ASP A 149 -22.75 46.35 5.17
C ASP A 149 -21.69 46.82 6.18
N ASP A 150 -21.02 45.88 6.86
CA ASP A 150 -19.89 46.12 7.76
C ASP A 150 -18.53 45.88 7.06
N GLY A 151 -18.50 45.88 5.73
CA GLY A 151 -17.35 45.51 4.91
C GLY A 151 -16.99 44.02 5.03
N CYS A 152 -15.70 43.73 5.16
CA CYS A 152 -15.18 42.37 5.34
C CYS A 152 -13.92 42.33 6.22
N PHE A 153 -13.74 41.24 6.96
CA PHE A 153 -12.56 40.92 7.76
C PHE A 153 -12.10 39.52 7.41
N PHE A 154 -10.83 39.35 7.09
CA PHE A 154 -10.30 38.08 6.61
C PHE A 154 -8.85 37.87 7.01
N LEU A 155 -8.46 36.60 7.02
CA LEU A 155 -7.09 36.15 7.19
C LEU A 155 -6.53 35.79 5.82
N LEU A 156 -5.32 36.23 5.52
CA LEU A 156 -4.48 35.77 4.43
C LEU A 156 -3.30 34.98 5.00
N VAL A 157 -2.88 33.94 4.31
CA VAL A 157 -1.69 33.13 4.62
C VAL A 157 -0.90 32.97 3.33
N PHE A 158 0.38 33.29 3.41
CA PHE A 158 1.32 33.23 2.30
C PHE A 158 2.28 32.07 2.50
N ASP A 159 2.73 31.43 1.42
CA ASP A 159 3.67 30.29 1.43
C ASP A 159 5.16 30.69 1.51
N ASP A 160 5.45 31.86 2.09
CA ASP A 160 6.80 32.29 2.46
C ASP A 160 6.78 33.05 3.80
N GLY A 161 7.58 32.62 4.77
CA GLY A 161 7.70 33.30 6.06
C GLY A 161 8.36 34.68 5.98
N ASN A 162 9.10 34.98 4.91
CA ASN A 162 9.71 36.28 4.66
C ASN A 162 8.76 37.27 3.97
N PHE A 163 7.52 36.85 3.68
CA PHE A 163 6.55 37.73 3.03
C PHE A 163 6.46 39.08 3.73
N ASN A 164 6.41 40.15 2.95
CA ASN A 164 6.22 41.51 3.44
C ASN A 164 5.02 42.11 2.72
N GLU A 165 3.96 42.39 3.47
CA GLU A 165 2.70 42.91 2.94
C GLU A 165 2.87 44.30 2.27
N PHE A 166 3.91 45.03 2.65
CA PHE A 166 4.26 46.33 2.07
C PHE A 166 5.15 46.23 0.81
N GLU A 167 5.47 45.02 0.34
CA GLU A 167 6.31 44.77 -0.85
C GLU A 167 5.55 44.00 -1.94
N THR A 168 4.23 44.12 -1.99
CA THR A 168 3.42 43.62 -3.11
C THR A 168 3.59 44.51 -4.35
N PHE A 169 3.44 43.95 -5.54
CA PHE A 169 3.41 44.74 -6.78
C PHE A 169 2.04 45.40 -6.97
N LEU A 170 1.93 46.68 -6.62
CA LEU A 170 0.69 47.45 -6.76
C LEU A 170 0.56 48.02 -8.17
N LEU A 171 -0.67 48.00 -8.71
CA LEU A 171 -0.94 48.56 -10.04
C LEU A 171 -0.55 50.03 -10.14
N THR A 172 -0.97 50.83 -9.15
CA THR A 172 -0.70 52.27 -9.13
C THR A 172 0.78 52.53 -8.96
N ASP A 173 1.47 51.88 -8.02
CA ASP A 173 2.92 52.00 -7.83
C ASP A 173 3.69 51.67 -9.12
N TRP A 174 3.33 50.59 -9.81
CA TRP A 174 3.97 50.26 -11.08
C TRP A 174 3.74 51.33 -12.15
N PHE A 175 2.51 51.86 -12.27
CA PHE A 175 2.18 52.89 -13.24
C PHE A 175 2.98 54.20 -13.04
N GLN A 176 3.27 54.59 -11.80
CA GLN A 176 4.08 55.80 -11.50
C GLN A 176 5.54 55.63 -11.91
N HIS A 177 6.02 54.38 -11.92
CA HIS A 177 7.39 54.04 -12.23
C HIS A 177 7.62 53.62 -13.70
N ILE A 178 6.60 53.79 -14.57
CA ILE A 178 6.74 53.63 -16.03
C ILE A 178 6.69 55.01 -16.70
N PRO A 179 7.63 55.32 -17.62
CA PRO A 179 7.55 56.55 -18.41
C PRO A 179 6.21 56.69 -19.15
N LEU A 180 5.60 57.88 -19.10
CA LEU A 180 4.28 58.13 -19.70
C LEU A 180 4.23 57.82 -21.21
N ASP A 181 5.34 57.99 -21.93
CA ASP A 181 5.42 57.65 -23.35
C ASP A 181 5.35 56.13 -23.59
N ILE A 182 5.86 55.33 -22.66
CA ILE A 182 5.77 53.86 -22.70
C ILE A 182 4.34 53.41 -22.36
N LEU A 183 3.70 53.99 -21.34
CA LEU A 183 2.29 53.74 -21.05
C LEU A 183 1.40 54.10 -22.26
N ALA A 184 1.61 55.27 -22.86
CA ALA A 184 0.92 55.72 -24.07
C ALA A 184 1.05 54.73 -25.22
N LYS A 185 2.27 54.25 -25.48
CA LYS A 185 2.53 53.22 -26.49
C LYS A 185 1.83 51.89 -26.16
N ASN A 186 1.91 51.44 -24.90
CA ASN A 186 1.33 50.16 -24.47
C ASN A 186 -0.20 50.12 -24.65
N PHE A 187 -0.90 51.20 -24.28
CA PHE A 187 -2.36 51.28 -24.35
C PHE A 187 -2.89 51.84 -25.68
N GLY A 188 -2.02 52.31 -26.58
CA GLY A 188 -2.43 52.90 -27.86
C GLY A 188 -3.18 54.22 -27.70
N VAL A 189 -2.84 55.03 -26.69
CA VAL A 189 -3.49 56.31 -26.36
C VAL A 189 -2.48 57.45 -26.25
N PRO A 190 -2.89 58.73 -26.36
CA PRO A 190 -1.97 59.87 -26.14
C PRO A 190 -1.43 59.93 -24.70
N GLN A 191 -0.20 60.44 -24.50
CA GLN A 191 0.38 60.64 -23.16
C GLN A 191 -0.49 61.48 -22.23
N SER A 192 -1.25 62.44 -22.79
CA SER A 192 -2.17 63.30 -22.03
C SER A 192 -3.29 62.52 -21.34
N THR A 193 -3.61 61.29 -21.78
CA THR A 193 -4.57 60.41 -21.11
C THR A 193 -4.15 60.09 -19.67
N PHE A 194 -2.85 60.09 -19.40
CA PHE A 194 -2.27 59.74 -18.11
C PHE A 194 -1.92 60.96 -17.23
N ALA A 195 -2.38 62.16 -17.60
CA ALA A 195 -2.06 63.40 -16.87
C ALA A 195 -2.56 63.42 -15.41
N ASN A 196 -3.51 62.55 -15.07
CA ASN A 196 -4.15 62.47 -13.75
C ASN A 196 -3.93 61.11 -13.05
N ILE A 197 -2.92 60.31 -13.44
CA ILE A 197 -2.57 59.11 -12.66
C ILE A 197 -2.15 59.58 -11.25
N THR A 198 -2.53 58.83 -10.21
CA THR A 198 -2.06 59.07 -8.84
C THR A 198 -0.53 59.02 -8.76
N HIS A 199 0.05 59.90 -7.93
CA HIS A 199 1.49 59.94 -7.66
C HIS A 199 1.87 59.26 -6.34
N GLU A 200 0.92 58.55 -5.74
CA GLU A 200 1.10 57.76 -4.53
C GLU A 200 0.39 56.41 -4.73
N GLU A 201 0.97 55.36 -4.14
CA GLU A 201 0.32 54.06 -4.08
C GLU A 201 -1.00 54.15 -3.31
N MET A 202 -2.05 53.47 -3.77
CA MET A 202 -3.36 53.53 -3.11
C MET A 202 -3.49 52.48 -2.00
N TYR A 203 -2.87 51.32 -2.20
CA TYR A 203 -2.76 50.20 -1.27
C TYR A 203 -4.09 49.68 -0.72
N ILE A 204 -4.69 50.37 0.26
CA ILE A 204 -6.06 50.19 0.75
C ILE A 204 -6.77 51.55 0.72
N PHE A 205 -7.86 51.66 -0.02
CA PHE A 205 -8.56 52.95 -0.18
C PHE A 205 -10.08 52.83 -0.16
N ALA A 206 -10.75 53.90 0.26
CA ALA A 206 -12.20 53.97 0.23
C ALA A 206 -12.71 54.12 -1.22
N SER A 207 -13.71 53.34 -1.61
CA SER A 207 -14.37 53.44 -2.92
C SER A 207 -15.88 53.33 -2.78
N GLN A 208 -16.59 53.59 -3.88
CA GLN A 208 -18.02 53.31 -3.98
C GLN A 208 -18.25 51.80 -4.05
N MET A 209 -19.46 51.36 -3.66
CA MET A 209 -19.87 49.97 -3.81
C MET A 209 -19.78 49.53 -5.28
N PRO A 210 -19.31 48.30 -5.57
CA PRO A 210 -19.33 47.78 -6.93
C PRO A 210 -20.77 47.54 -7.39
N ARG A 211 -20.96 47.31 -8.70
CA ARG A 211 -22.27 46.97 -9.26
C ARG A 211 -22.70 45.57 -8.82
N GLY A 212 -23.83 45.06 -9.31
CA GLY A 212 -24.26 43.70 -8.98
C GLY A 212 -23.22 42.64 -9.42
N LEU A 213 -23.06 41.54 -8.66
CA LEU A 213 -22.05 40.50 -8.95
C LEU A 213 -22.13 39.99 -10.40
N GLN A 214 -23.35 39.71 -10.88
CA GLN A 214 -23.55 39.22 -12.24
C GLN A 214 -23.16 40.27 -13.29
N GLU A 215 -23.36 41.56 -12.99
CA GLU A 215 -22.98 42.65 -13.87
C GLU A 215 -21.46 42.78 -13.95
N GLU A 216 -20.75 42.70 -12.82
CA GLU A 216 -19.28 42.72 -12.80
C GLU A 216 -18.66 41.47 -13.43
N LYS A 217 -19.23 40.28 -13.20
CA LYS A 217 -18.83 39.04 -13.90
C LYS A 217 -18.92 39.22 -15.41
N THR A 218 -20.06 39.74 -15.89
CA THR A 218 -20.30 39.97 -17.32
C THR A 218 -19.35 41.02 -17.89
N ALA A 219 -19.09 42.10 -17.15
CA ALA A 219 -18.19 43.16 -17.59
C ALA A 219 -16.73 42.71 -17.64
N ALA A 220 -16.26 41.92 -16.66
CA ALA A 220 -14.90 41.41 -16.63
C ALA A 220 -14.61 40.38 -17.73
N ALA A 221 -15.63 39.62 -18.15
CA ALA A 221 -15.49 38.58 -19.18
C ALA A 221 -15.65 39.11 -20.63
N VAL A 222 -15.83 40.41 -20.85
CA VAL A 222 -15.97 40.96 -22.21
C VAL A 222 -14.71 40.68 -23.03
N GLY A 223 -14.85 39.94 -24.13
CA GLY A 223 -13.73 39.60 -25.01
C GLY A 223 -12.81 38.48 -24.48
N THR A 224 -13.19 37.81 -23.39
CA THR A 224 -12.44 36.69 -22.81
C THR A 224 -13.39 35.58 -22.27
N ALA A 225 -12.82 34.51 -21.72
CA ALA A 225 -13.55 33.45 -21.03
C ALA A 225 -13.40 33.56 -19.51
N TYR A 226 -14.20 32.80 -18.76
CA TYR A 226 -13.98 32.60 -17.32
C TYR A 226 -12.90 31.55 -17.08
N VAL A 227 -12.23 31.64 -15.93
CA VAL A 227 -11.30 30.59 -15.48
C VAL A 227 -12.01 29.23 -15.34
N PRO A 228 -11.38 28.12 -15.75
CA PRO A 228 -12.01 26.80 -15.70
C PRO A 228 -12.10 26.23 -14.29
N ASN A 229 -11.14 26.58 -13.43
CA ASN A 229 -11.14 26.24 -12.02
C ASN A 229 -11.28 27.55 -11.23
N PRO A 230 -12.29 27.70 -10.36
CA PRO A 230 -12.50 28.93 -9.60
C PRO A 230 -11.37 29.15 -8.59
N PHE A 231 -11.03 30.41 -8.32
CA PHE A 231 -10.10 30.79 -7.25
C PHE A 231 -10.76 30.87 -5.86
N SER A 232 -12.06 30.61 -5.76
CA SER A 232 -12.81 30.55 -4.49
C SER A 232 -13.30 29.14 -4.20
N PHE A 233 -13.50 28.85 -2.91
CA PHE A 233 -14.12 27.62 -2.45
C PHE A 233 -15.06 27.91 -1.27
N PHE A 234 -16.31 27.45 -1.39
CA PHE A 234 -17.37 27.76 -0.42
C PHE A 234 -17.36 26.80 0.77
N ALA A 235 -16.30 26.86 1.59
CA ALA A 235 -16.12 26.00 2.75
C ALA A 235 -17.24 26.16 3.81
N SER A 236 -17.93 27.30 3.84
CA SER A 236 -19.13 27.52 4.66
C SER A 236 -20.23 26.48 4.39
N LYS A 237 -20.37 26.05 3.13
CA LYS A 237 -21.38 25.10 2.64
C LYS A 237 -20.87 23.66 2.59
N MET A 238 -19.58 23.44 2.85
CA MET A 238 -18.97 22.12 2.82
C MET A 238 -19.45 21.25 3.99
N THR A 239 -19.79 19.99 3.69
CA THR A 239 -20.00 18.96 4.73
C THR A 239 -18.64 18.57 5.33
N PRO A 240 -18.50 18.52 6.67
CA PRO A 240 -17.24 18.11 7.31
C PRO A 240 -16.80 16.70 6.88
N ASN A 241 -15.49 16.54 6.66
CA ASN A 241 -14.88 15.24 6.36
C ASN A 241 -14.95 14.32 7.57
N VAL A 242 -14.79 14.89 8.77
CA VAL A 242 -14.84 14.16 10.04
C VAL A 242 -15.89 14.82 10.92
N THR A 243 -16.77 14.01 11.51
CA THR A 243 -17.71 14.43 12.56
C THR A 243 -17.68 13.38 13.67
N LYS A 244 -17.28 13.79 14.87
CA LYS A 244 -17.20 12.96 16.08
C LYS A 244 -17.85 13.72 17.25
N SER A 245 -18.04 13.05 18.39
CA SER A 245 -18.57 13.70 19.61
C SER A 245 -17.71 14.88 20.08
N GLY A 246 -16.40 14.81 19.88
CA GLY A 246 -15.45 15.87 20.25
C GLY A 246 -15.42 17.06 19.29
N GLY A 247 -15.98 16.97 18.09
CA GLY A 247 -15.82 18.03 17.10
C GLY A 247 -16.01 17.62 15.65
N LEU A 248 -15.65 18.54 14.75
CA LEU A 248 -15.66 18.33 13.30
C LEU A 248 -14.43 18.93 12.63
N VAL A 249 -14.08 18.37 11.47
CA VAL A 249 -12.97 18.84 10.64
C VAL A 249 -13.44 18.97 9.19
N LYS A 250 -13.18 20.12 8.57
CA LYS A 250 -13.33 20.37 7.13
C LYS A 250 -11.95 20.48 6.51
N VAL A 251 -11.59 19.56 5.64
CA VAL A 251 -10.31 19.52 4.93
C VAL A 251 -10.48 20.09 3.53
N ILE A 252 -9.69 21.11 3.20
CA ILE A 252 -9.71 21.82 1.92
C ILE A 252 -8.33 21.64 1.29
N ASP A 253 -8.27 20.97 0.15
CA ASP A 253 -7.02 20.75 -0.57
C ASP A 253 -7.27 20.45 -2.05
N LYS A 254 -6.24 20.11 -2.82
CA LYS A 254 -6.35 19.93 -4.28
C LYS A 254 -7.38 18.90 -4.72
N ARG A 255 -7.79 17.98 -3.84
CA ARG A 255 -8.81 16.97 -4.14
C ARG A 255 -10.22 17.58 -4.27
N ASN A 256 -10.48 18.71 -3.60
CA ASN A 256 -11.78 19.40 -3.65
C ASN A 256 -11.70 20.87 -4.08
N PHE A 257 -10.52 21.48 -4.03
CA PHE A 257 -10.23 22.83 -4.47
C PHE A 257 -9.04 22.83 -5.45
N PRO A 258 -9.25 22.49 -6.75
CA PRO A 258 -8.17 22.10 -7.67
C PRO A 258 -7.06 23.14 -7.92
N VAL A 259 -7.34 24.44 -7.73
CA VAL A 259 -6.33 25.51 -7.88
C VAL A 259 -5.39 25.61 -6.69
N THR A 260 -5.75 25.04 -5.55
CA THR A 260 -5.04 25.26 -4.29
C THR A 260 -3.65 24.62 -4.31
N THR A 261 -2.64 25.43 -3.97
CA THR A 261 -1.27 24.97 -3.69
C THR A 261 -0.99 24.87 -2.18
N MET A 262 -1.95 25.33 -1.37
CA MET A 262 -1.92 25.28 0.09
C MET A 262 -3.15 24.53 0.59
N ALA A 263 -2.94 23.50 1.39
CA ALA A 263 -4.00 22.72 2.02
C ALA A 263 -4.38 23.38 3.34
N ALA A 264 -5.61 23.16 3.77
CA ALA A 264 -6.08 23.67 5.05
C ALA A 264 -7.07 22.70 5.71
N ALA A 265 -7.17 22.81 7.03
CA ALA A 265 -8.24 22.19 7.80
C ALA A 265 -8.90 23.23 8.72
N ILE A 266 -10.23 23.29 8.70
CA ILE A 266 -11.00 24.09 9.65
C ILE A 266 -11.52 23.13 10.72
N VAL A 267 -11.05 23.32 11.95
CA VAL A 267 -11.30 22.42 13.07
C VAL A 267 -12.20 23.12 14.07
N THR A 268 -13.24 22.41 14.52
CA THR A 268 -14.06 22.82 15.66
C THR A 268 -13.96 21.76 16.75
N LEU A 269 -13.47 22.15 17.92
CA LEU A 269 -13.38 21.32 19.13
C LEU A 269 -14.43 21.74 20.14
N LYS A 270 -15.28 20.80 20.57
CA LYS A 270 -16.24 21.00 21.66
C LYS A 270 -15.50 21.22 22.99
N ALA A 271 -16.20 21.76 23.98
CA ALA A 271 -15.64 21.96 25.33
C ALA A 271 -15.06 20.65 25.89
N GLY A 272 -13.80 20.70 26.36
CA GLY A 272 -13.07 19.54 26.87
C GLY A 272 -12.62 18.53 25.80
N ALA A 273 -12.82 18.81 24.51
CA ALA A 273 -12.35 17.96 23.43
C ALA A 273 -10.88 18.22 23.08
N LEU A 274 -10.29 17.24 22.39
CA LEU A 274 -8.89 17.21 21.99
C LEU A 274 -8.80 16.96 20.48
N ARG A 275 -8.10 17.83 19.75
CA ARG A 275 -7.44 17.44 18.51
C ARG A 275 -6.30 16.53 18.92
N GLU A 276 -6.45 15.25 18.59
CA GLU A 276 -5.61 14.16 19.10
C GLU A 276 -4.12 14.36 18.85
N LEU A 277 -3.28 13.56 19.52
CA LEU A 277 -1.85 13.57 19.27
C LEU A 277 -1.57 13.08 17.84
N HIS A 278 -0.92 13.93 17.04
CA HIS A 278 -0.62 13.64 15.65
C HIS A 278 0.58 14.46 15.17
N TRP A 279 1.04 14.20 13.94
CA TRP A 279 1.99 15.06 13.23
C TRP A 279 1.73 15.06 11.73
N HIS A 280 2.27 16.07 11.05
CA HIS A 280 2.16 16.21 9.60
C HIS A 280 3.49 15.86 8.91
N PRO A 281 3.54 14.78 8.10
CA PRO A 281 4.78 14.33 7.49
C PRO A 281 5.18 15.15 6.25
N ASN A 282 4.25 15.89 5.64
CA ASN A 282 4.44 16.52 4.33
C ASN A 282 4.73 18.02 4.39
N GLY A 283 4.49 18.71 5.49
CA GLY A 283 4.81 20.12 5.65
C GLY A 283 4.64 20.62 7.08
N PRO A 284 5.14 21.83 7.39
CA PRO A 284 4.83 22.51 8.63
C PRO A 284 3.38 23.00 8.65
N GLU A 285 2.85 23.21 9.84
CA GLU A 285 1.49 23.66 10.09
C GLU A 285 1.50 25.09 10.62
N TRP A 286 0.69 25.95 10.04
CA TRP A 286 0.44 27.30 10.54
C TRP A 286 -1.00 27.40 11.03
N ASN A 287 -1.19 27.86 12.26
CA ASN A 287 -2.51 27.94 12.88
C ASN A 287 -3.01 29.36 13.04
N TYR A 288 -4.32 29.54 12.93
CA TYR A 288 -5.00 30.72 13.42
C TYR A 288 -6.25 30.37 14.22
N PHE A 289 -6.34 30.88 15.44
CA PHE A 289 -7.45 30.63 16.35
C PHE A 289 -8.54 31.69 16.14
N LEU A 290 -9.69 31.24 15.61
CA LEU A 290 -10.86 32.07 15.33
C LEU A 290 -11.71 32.32 16.58
N LYS A 291 -11.76 31.35 17.50
CA LYS A 291 -12.63 31.40 18.67
C LYS A 291 -12.15 30.45 19.76
N GLY A 292 -12.46 30.81 21.00
CA GLY A 292 -12.37 29.93 22.16
C GLY A 292 -10.99 29.99 22.84
N LYS A 293 -10.76 29.06 23.78
CA LYS A 293 -9.50 28.96 24.54
C LYS A 293 -8.94 27.56 24.42
N ALA A 294 -7.71 27.46 23.94
CA ALA A 294 -7.02 26.20 23.78
C ALA A 294 -5.66 26.20 24.48
N ARG A 295 -5.08 25.01 24.60
CA ARG A 295 -3.63 24.86 24.78
C ARG A 295 -3.10 23.86 23.77
N MET A 296 -1.86 24.05 23.35
CA MET A 296 -1.16 23.16 22.44
C MET A 296 0.20 22.80 23.03
N GLY A 297 0.51 21.51 23.02
CA GLY A 297 1.84 20.99 23.33
C GLY A 297 2.54 20.59 22.04
N VAL A 298 3.78 21.06 21.85
CA VAL A 298 4.61 20.68 20.69
C VAL A 298 5.85 19.95 21.18
N PHE A 299 6.03 18.73 20.68
CA PHE A 299 7.21 17.89 20.90
C PHE A 299 8.20 18.06 19.75
N ALA A 300 9.49 18.17 20.10
CA ALA A 300 10.58 18.08 19.16
C ALA A 300 11.64 17.08 19.65
N ALA A 301 12.42 16.57 18.69
CA ALA A 301 13.45 15.58 18.95
C ALA A 301 14.46 16.02 20.04
N GLY A 302 15.00 15.04 20.77
CA GLY A 302 15.87 15.28 21.93
C GLY A 302 15.11 15.56 23.23
N GLY A 303 13.84 15.14 23.32
CA GLY A 303 13.01 15.30 24.51
C GLY A 303 12.62 16.75 24.78
N LYS A 304 12.53 17.58 23.73
CA LYS A 304 12.11 18.97 23.85
C LYS A 304 10.59 19.02 23.77
N HIS A 305 9.94 19.67 24.72
CA HIS A 305 8.50 19.83 24.75
C HIS A 305 8.13 21.17 25.37
N ARG A 306 7.18 21.87 24.77
CA ARG A 306 6.65 23.12 25.30
C ARG A 306 5.15 23.21 25.07
N THR A 307 4.43 23.70 26.08
CA THR A 307 3.00 23.93 26.06
C THR A 307 2.69 25.43 26.07
N MET A 308 1.85 25.90 25.14
CA MET A 308 1.41 27.30 25.07
C MET A 308 -0.12 27.37 24.97
N ASN A 309 -0.71 28.46 25.47
CA ASN A 309 -2.15 28.70 25.40
C ASN A 309 -2.50 29.53 24.17
N PHE A 310 -3.68 29.32 23.61
CA PHE A 310 -4.18 30.03 22.44
C PHE A 310 -5.59 30.54 22.70
N GLU A 311 -5.88 31.73 22.21
CA GLU A 311 -7.21 32.33 22.16
C GLU A 311 -7.43 33.03 20.81
N GLU A 312 -8.61 33.63 20.65
CA GLU A 312 -8.97 34.33 19.42
C GLU A 312 -7.92 35.38 19.01
N GLY A 313 -7.45 35.29 17.76
CA GLY A 313 -6.43 36.18 17.22
C GLY A 313 -4.99 35.68 17.35
N ASP A 314 -4.76 34.54 18.00
CA ASP A 314 -3.43 33.94 18.12
C ASP A 314 -3.02 33.14 16.89
N VAL A 315 -1.74 33.25 16.54
CA VAL A 315 -1.06 32.44 15.51
C VAL A 315 -0.25 31.34 16.18
N GLY A 316 -0.33 30.13 15.63
CA GLY A 316 0.53 28.99 15.97
C GLY A 316 1.41 28.56 14.81
N TYR A 317 2.54 27.93 15.08
CA TYR A 317 3.37 27.29 14.03
C TYR A 317 4.04 26.02 14.52
N ILE A 318 3.82 24.90 13.83
CA ILE A 318 4.44 23.61 14.15
C ILE A 318 5.37 23.23 13.00
N GLU A 319 6.64 22.99 13.32
CA GLU A 319 7.60 22.50 12.32
C GLU A 319 7.19 21.11 11.82
N GLN A 320 7.47 20.84 10.54
CA GLN A 320 7.14 19.57 9.89
C GLN A 320 7.56 18.36 10.76
N SER A 321 6.67 17.37 10.84
CA SER A 321 6.85 16.14 11.62
C SER A 321 7.05 16.33 13.14
N SER A 322 6.76 17.51 13.70
CA SER A 322 6.74 17.70 15.16
C SER A 322 5.39 17.21 15.73
N PRO A 323 5.38 16.17 16.58
CA PRO A 323 4.16 15.70 17.23
C PRO A 323 3.55 16.76 18.13
N HIS A 324 2.24 16.93 18.04
CA HIS A 324 1.53 17.92 18.82
C HIS A 324 0.07 17.52 19.06
N TYR A 325 -0.61 18.29 19.91
CA TYR A 325 -2.05 18.18 20.18
C TYR A 325 -2.63 19.55 20.45
N ILE A 326 -3.94 19.72 20.25
CA ILE A 326 -4.65 20.97 20.59
C ILE A 326 -5.86 20.62 21.44
N GLU A 327 -5.89 21.09 22.68
CA GLU A 327 -6.94 20.81 23.65
C GLU A 327 -7.80 22.04 23.88
N ASN A 328 -9.12 21.88 23.84
CA ASN A 328 -10.04 22.91 24.28
C ASN A 328 -10.11 22.95 25.81
N ILE A 329 -9.59 24.03 26.39
CA ILE A 329 -9.56 24.26 27.85
C ILE A 329 -10.66 25.22 28.32
N GLY A 330 -11.52 25.67 27.41
CA GLY A 330 -12.65 26.54 27.68
C GLY A 330 -13.97 25.80 27.86
N THR A 331 -15.03 26.59 28.06
CA THR A 331 -16.42 26.10 28.14
C THR A 331 -17.17 26.18 26.82
N ASP A 332 -16.64 26.94 25.86
CA ASP A 332 -17.21 27.12 24.53
C ASP A 332 -16.42 26.34 23.49
N ASP A 333 -16.98 26.19 22.28
CA ASP A 333 -16.27 25.62 21.14
C ASP A 333 -15.02 26.45 20.81
N VAL A 334 -13.91 25.74 20.58
CA VAL A 334 -12.72 26.30 19.95
C VAL A 334 -12.82 26.08 18.46
N VAL A 335 -12.58 27.13 17.67
CA VAL A 335 -12.50 27.05 16.22
C VAL A 335 -11.15 27.59 15.78
N PHE A 336 -10.41 26.82 15.00
CA PHE A 336 -9.12 27.23 14.46
C PHE A 336 -8.91 26.67 13.06
N ILE A 337 -7.98 27.27 12.35
CA ILE A 337 -7.57 26.90 10.99
C ILE A 337 -6.15 26.36 11.07
N GLU A 338 -5.91 25.23 10.43
CA GLU A 338 -4.60 24.64 10.15
C GLU A 338 -4.30 24.91 8.67
N VAL A 339 -3.18 25.53 8.31
CA VAL A 339 -2.78 25.80 6.92
C VAL A 339 -1.40 25.19 6.67
N PHE A 340 -1.22 24.59 5.50
CA PHE A 340 -0.03 23.85 5.10
C PHE A 340 0.48 24.35 3.75
N PRO A 341 1.80 24.51 3.54
CA PRO A 341 2.39 24.98 2.29
C PRO A 341 2.55 23.80 1.30
N THR A 342 1.50 22.99 1.18
CA THR A 342 1.45 21.77 0.37
C THR A 342 0.06 21.62 -0.24
N ASP A 343 -0.06 21.00 -1.40
CA ASP A 343 -1.35 20.92 -2.11
C ASP A 343 -2.31 19.84 -1.58
N THR A 344 -1.87 18.96 -0.66
CA THR A 344 -2.71 17.94 0.00
C THR A 344 -2.54 17.93 1.52
N PHE A 345 -3.64 17.70 2.25
CA PHE A 345 -3.60 17.51 3.70
C PHE A 345 -3.27 16.06 4.06
N HIS A 346 -2.20 15.85 4.84
CA HIS A 346 -1.83 14.56 5.44
C HIS A 346 -1.52 14.73 6.93
N ASP A 347 -2.03 13.84 7.77
CA ASP A 347 -1.57 13.66 9.15
C ASP A 347 -1.25 12.18 9.43
N ILE A 348 -0.55 11.94 10.53
CA ILE A 348 -0.40 10.62 11.12
C ILE A 348 -0.86 10.71 12.57
N SER A 349 -1.93 9.98 12.88
CA SER A 349 -2.47 9.86 14.25
C SER A 349 -1.56 8.97 15.10
N LEU A 350 -1.20 9.43 16.31
CA LEU A 350 -0.51 8.59 17.29
C LEU A 350 -1.40 7.39 17.67
N GLY A 351 -2.70 7.62 17.85
CA GLY A 351 -3.64 6.58 18.23
C GLY A 351 -3.72 5.48 17.16
N GLU A 352 -3.88 5.86 15.89
CA GLU A 352 -3.91 4.90 14.79
C GLU A 352 -2.56 4.22 14.59
N TRP A 353 -1.44 4.94 14.69
CA TRP A 353 -0.11 4.34 14.59
C TRP A 353 0.10 3.26 15.65
N LEU A 354 -0.21 3.54 16.92
CA LEU A 354 -0.09 2.56 17.99
C LEU A 354 -1.09 1.40 17.81
N ALA A 355 -2.34 1.68 17.40
CA ALA A 355 -3.35 0.65 17.15
C ALA A 355 -2.99 -0.29 15.98
N HIS A 356 -2.22 0.20 15.00
CA HIS A 356 -1.73 -0.57 13.86
C HIS A 356 -0.28 -1.07 14.00
N THR A 357 0.33 -0.88 15.17
CA THR A 357 1.63 -1.47 15.52
C THR A 357 1.38 -2.72 16.35
N PRO A 358 2.15 -3.82 16.18
CA PRO A 358 1.95 -5.04 16.96
C PRO A 358 1.84 -4.73 18.47
N SER A 359 0.75 -5.19 19.09
CA SER A 359 0.39 -4.89 20.49
C SER A 359 1.53 -5.12 21.46
N ARG A 360 2.22 -6.26 21.31
CA ARG A 360 3.41 -6.61 22.11
C ARG A 360 4.54 -5.61 21.92
N LEU A 361 4.79 -5.16 20.70
CA LEU A 361 5.82 -4.17 20.43
C LEU A 361 5.47 -2.83 21.08
N VAL A 362 4.20 -2.40 21.00
CA VAL A 362 3.74 -1.18 21.67
C VAL A 362 3.90 -1.30 23.19
N ASP A 363 3.50 -2.43 23.77
CA ASP A 363 3.64 -2.67 25.21
C ASP A 363 5.10 -2.74 25.66
N GLU A 364 5.99 -3.33 24.86
CA GLU A 364 7.43 -3.34 25.12
C GLU A 364 8.07 -1.93 25.05
N HIS A 365 7.44 -0.98 24.35
CA HIS A 365 7.88 0.43 24.31
C HIS A 365 7.27 1.28 25.43
N LEU A 366 5.98 1.09 25.73
CA LEU A 366 5.21 1.98 26.58
C LEU A 366 4.95 1.42 27.99
N PHE A 367 5.09 0.11 28.19
CA PHE A 367 4.84 -0.60 29.44
C PHE A 367 3.46 -0.28 30.06
N THR A 368 2.47 -0.08 29.21
CA THR A 368 1.11 0.36 29.57
C THR A 368 0.18 -0.79 29.95
N GLY A 369 0.57 -2.03 29.63
CA GLY A 369 -0.20 -3.25 29.86
C GLY A 369 -1.35 -3.46 28.87
N GLU A 370 -1.83 -4.71 28.81
CA GLU A 370 -2.85 -5.18 27.86
C GLU A 370 -4.13 -4.32 27.88
N LYS A 371 -4.57 -3.83 29.05
CA LYS A 371 -5.79 -3.02 29.17
C LYS A 371 -5.74 -1.71 28.37
N PHE A 372 -4.58 -1.06 28.30
CA PHE A 372 -4.43 0.16 27.50
C PHE A 372 -4.44 -0.19 26.02
N ILE A 373 -3.74 -1.26 25.64
CA ILE A 373 -3.67 -1.75 24.27
C ILE A 373 -5.06 -2.17 23.75
N ASP A 374 -5.83 -2.88 24.57
CA ASP A 374 -7.23 -3.24 24.28
C ASP A 374 -8.12 -1.99 24.14
N GLY A 375 -7.84 -0.95 24.92
CA GLY A 375 -8.53 0.34 24.85
C GLY A 375 -8.27 1.10 23.54
N LEU A 376 -7.04 1.03 23.00
CA LEU A 376 -6.70 1.58 21.67
C LEU A 376 -7.54 0.91 20.57
N LEU A 377 -7.77 -0.39 20.68
CA LEU A 377 -8.60 -1.17 19.76
C LEU A 377 -10.11 -0.85 19.92
N TYR A 378 -10.56 -0.52 21.15
CA TYR A 378 -11.97 -0.26 21.47
C TYR A 378 -12.45 1.15 21.07
N CYS A 379 -11.58 2.17 21.12
CA CYS A 379 -11.93 3.55 20.74
C CYS A 379 -12.22 3.73 19.24
N LEU A 380 -11.85 2.74 18.42
CA LEU A 380 -12.02 2.73 16.97
C LEU A 380 -13.27 1.96 16.50
N CYS A 381 -14.19 1.55 17.41
CA CYS A 381 -15.32 0.65 17.16
C CYS A 381 -16.12 0.89 15.85
N LYS A 382 -15.63 0.38 14.72
CA LYS A 382 -15.96 -0.94 14.18
C LYS A 382 -14.68 -1.58 13.63
N PRO A 383 -14.25 -2.77 14.10
CA PRO A 383 -13.23 -3.52 13.38
C PRO A 383 -13.84 -3.96 12.04
N SER A 384 -13.41 -3.36 10.95
CA SER A 384 -13.15 -4.20 9.78
C SER A 384 -12.02 -5.13 10.19
N ASN A 385 -12.23 -6.45 10.17
CA ASN A 385 -11.17 -7.44 10.36
C ASN A 385 -9.93 -7.04 9.54
N LEU A 386 -8.89 -6.50 10.19
CA LEU A 386 -7.60 -6.18 9.55
C LEU A 386 -6.62 -7.35 9.62
N PHE A 387 -6.91 -8.37 10.43
CA PHE A 387 -6.29 -9.68 10.30
C PHE A 387 -7.08 -10.50 9.29
N ASN A 388 -6.38 -11.11 8.35
CA ASN A 388 -6.95 -12.20 7.58
C ASN A 388 -6.89 -13.45 8.46
N THR A 389 -7.77 -13.52 9.45
CA THR A 389 -7.79 -14.63 10.44
C THR A 389 -7.87 -15.99 9.77
N VAL A 390 -8.49 -16.06 8.58
CA VAL A 390 -8.51 -17.28 7.76
C VAL A 390 -7.10 -17.68 7.34
N LEU A 391 -6.27 -16.75 6.86
CA LEU A 391 -4.88 -17.05 6.50
C LEU A 391 -4.01 -17.31 7.73
N ASP A 392 -4.24 -16.62 8.84
CA ASP A 392 -3.48 -16.84 10.08
C ASP A 392 -3.75 -18.24 10.65
N ASP A 393 -5.01 -18.68 10.65
CA ASP A 393 -5.44 -20.03 11.09
C ASP A 393 -4.90 -21.14 10.16
N GLN A 394 -4.71 -20.84 8.88
CA GLN A 394 -4.08 -21.73 7.91
C GLN A 394 -2.56 -21.81 8.09
N ASN A 395 -1.92 -20.78 8.65
CA ASN A 395 -0.47 -20.67 8.76
C ASN A 395 0.04 -20.48 10.20
N PRO A 396 -0.33 -21.37 11.16
CA PRO A 396 0.03 -21.20 12.57
C PRO A 396 1.54 -21.24 12.84
N SER A 397 2.33 -21.92 12.01
CA SER A 397 3.80 -21.95 12.09
C SER A 397 4.47 -20.75 11.41
N SER A 398 3.75 -19.96 10.60
CA SER A 398 4.23 -18.65 10.14
C SER A 398 3.83 -17.55 11.12
N TRP A 399 2.64 -17.67 11.72
CA TRP A 399 2.11 -16.76 12.74
C TRP A 399 2.85 -16.90 14.08
N HIS A 400 3.14 -18.15 14.47
CA HIS A 400 3.90 -18.52 15.67
C HIS A 400 4.99 -19.52 15.29
N PRO A 401 6.13 -19.04 14.74
CA PRO A 401 7.20 -19.93 14.29
C PRO A 401 7.84 -20.70 15.44
N PRO A 402 8.34 -21.92 15.18
CA PRO A 402 9.14 -22.65 16.15
C PRO A 402 10.32 -21.80 16.63
N PRO A 403 10.75 -21.91 17.90
CA PRO A 403 11.86 -21.12 18.44
C PRO A 403 13.22 -21.43 17.77
N THR A 404 13.27 -22.47 16.94
CA THR A 404 14.45 -22.87 16.15
C THR A 404 14.49 -22.22 14.76
N ASP A 405 13.43 -21.52 14.33
CA ASP A 405 13.47 -20.70 13.11
C ASP A 405 14.41 -19.51 13.32
N HIS A 406 15.22 -19.21 12.31
CA HIS A 406 16.25 -18.18 12.41
C HIS A 406 16.69 -17.67 11.03
N GLY A 407 17.14 -16.43 10.97
CA GLY A 407 17.72 -15.84 9.77
C GLY A 407 16.72 -15.48 8.68
N GLY A 408 17.24 -15.27 7.47
CA GLY A 408 16.52 -14.67 6.34
C GLY A 408 16.03 -15.65 5.29
N GLN A 409 15.79 -16.92 5.63
CA GLN A 409 15.40 -17.92 4.63
C GLN A 409 14.14 -17.48 3.89
N PRO A 410 14.11 -17.33 2.54
CA PRO A 410 12.93 -16.83 1.83
C PRO A 410 11.69 -17.71 2.00
N PRO A 411 10.47 -17.18 1.72
CA PRO A 411 9.28 -18.01 1.64
C PRO A 411 9.46 -19.09 0.58
N PHE A 412 9.11 -20.32 0.94
CA PHE A 412 9.16 -21.48 0.05
C PHE A 412 7.78 -22.10 -0.20
N LYS A 413 6.73 -21.30 0.02
CA LYS A 413 5.33 -21.67 -0.19
C LYS A 413 4.64 -20.65 -1.08
N TYR A 414 3.77 -21.13 -1.98
CA TYR A 414 2.79 -20.29 -2.66
C TYR A 414 1.46 -21.04 -2.89
N PRO A 415 0.30 -20.53 -2.44
CA PRO A 415 -0.99 -21.16 -2.73
C PRO A 415 -1.42 -20.95 -4.18
N PHE A 416 -1.83 -22.00 -4.90
CA PHE A 416 -2.44 -21.82 -6.24
C PHE A 416 -3.70 -20.93 -6.20
N SER A 417 -4.37 -20.83 -5.05
CA SER A 417 -5.52 -19.94 -4.83
C SER A 417 -5.20 -18.46 -4.99
N PHE A 418 -3.93 -18.06 -4.89
CA PHE A 418 -3.51 -16.68 -5.14
C PHE A 418 -3.15 -16.42 -6.62
N ALA A 419 -2.99 -17.48 -7.42
CA ALA A 419 -2.67 -17.34 -8.83
C ALA A 419 -3.88 -16.88 -9.67
N LYS A 420 -3.64 -16.00 -10.65
CA LYS A 420 -4.66 -15.55 -11.60
C LYS A 420 -5.22 -16.73 -12.38
N THR A 421 -6.55 -16.87 -12.39
CA THR A 421 -7.25 -17.92 -13.14
C THR A 421 -7.72 -17.40 -14.50
N GLY A 422 -7.21 -17.98 -15.59
CA GLY A 422 -7.74 -17.82 -16.94
C GLY A 422 -8.92 -18.75 -17.17
N ARG A 423 -10.04 -18.21 -17.67
CA ARG A 423 -11.28 -18.96 -17.93
C ARG A 423 -11.59 -18.99 -19.41
N PHE A 424 -12.02 -20.15 -19.88
CA PHE A 424 -12.27 -20.43 -21.28
C PHE A 424 -13.52 -21.32 -21.45
N SER A 425 -14.02 -21.50 -22.68
CA SER A 425 -15.26 -22.26 -22.92
C SER A 425 -15.14 -23.73 -22.54
N GLY A 426 -13.94 -24.31 -22.62
CA GLY A 426 -13.66 -25.70 -22.26
C GLY A 426 -13.17 -25.93 -20.83
N GLY A 427 -12.99 -24.88 -20.02
CA GLY A 427 -12.33 -25.04 -18.72
C GLY A 427 -11.63 -23.80 -18.17
N TRP A 428 -10.67 -24.00 -17.27
CA TRP A 428 -9.85 -22.94 -16.70
C TRP A 428 -8.42 -23.42 -16.40
N THR A 429 -7.50 -22.47 -16.30
CA THR A 429 -6.12 -22.73 -15.88
C THR A 429 -5.53 -21.59 -15.04
N ARG A 430 -4.58 -21.90 -14.17
CA ARG A 430 -3.78 -20.93 -13.39
C ARG A 430 -2.38 -21.50 -13.17
N GLN A 431 -1.38 -20.64 -13.01
CA GLN A 431 0.02 -21.03 -12.93
C GLN A 431 0.73 -20.41 -11.72
N VAL A 432 1.70 -21.13 -11.18
CA VAL A 432 2.65 -20.67 -10.16
C VAL A 432 4.04 -20.85 -10.75
N THR A 433 4.70 -19.73 -10.98
CA THR A 433 5.97 -19.62 -11.71
C THR A 433 6.99 -18.87 -10.85
N VAL A 434 8.19 -18.63 -11.36
CA VAL A 434 9.18 -17.78 -10.67
C VAL A 434 8.66 -16.36 -10.36
N ARG A 435 7.64 -15.88 -11.08
CA ARG A 435 6.98 -14.60 -10.79
C ARG A 435 6.20 -14.63 -9.46
N ASP A 436 5.73 -15.80 -9.06
CA ASP A 436 4.87 -16.02 -7.89
C ASP A 436 5.69 -16.58 -6.71
N LEU A 437 6.57 -17.53 -7.00
CA LEU A 437 7.48 -18.16 -6.04
C LEU A 437 8.94 -18.03 -6.54
N PRO A 438 9.63 -16.91 -6.26
CA PRO A 438 10.93 -16.60 -6.88
C PRO A 438 12.06 -17.59 -6.64
N ILE A 439 11.98 -18.40 -5.58
CA ILE A 439 12.97 -19.45 -5.33
C ILE A 439 12.84 -20.64 -6.30
N ALA A 440 11.66 -20.81 -6.93
CA ALA A 440 11.35 -21.92 -7.83
C ALA A 440 11.91 -21.72 -9.24
N GLN A 441 13.22 -21.57 -9.35
CA GLN A 441 13.90 -21.28 -10.63
C GLN A 441 13.91 -22.48 -11.60
N ALA A 442 13.95 -23.71 -11.08
CA ALA A 442 14.09 -24.89 -11.92
C ALA A 442 12.75 -25.49 -12.39
N MET A 443 11.64 -25.11 -11.77
CA MET A 443 10.33 -25.71 -12.05
C MET A 443 9.18 -24.73 -11.84
N ALA A 444 8.13 -24.87 -12.64
CA ALA A 444 6.88 -24.14 -12.53
C ALA A 444 5.68 -25.09 -12.53
N GLY A 445 4.59 -24.71 -11.87
CA GLY A 445 3.37 -25.52 -11.79
C GLY A 445 2.18 -24.86 -12.47
N VAL A 446 1.31 -25.67 -13.07
CA VAL A 446 0.03 -25.24 -13.65
C VAL A 446 -1.08 -26.14 -13.14
N GLN A 447 -2.16 -25.54 -12.65
CA GLN A 447 -3.42 -26.23 -12.42
C GLN A 447 -4.33 -26.00 -13.61
N MET A 448 -4.96 -27.07 -14.08
CA MET A 448 -5.90 -26.99 -15.19
C MET A 448 -7.10 -27.89 -14.97
N ARG A 449 -8.28 -27.35 -15.32
CA ARG A 449 -9.56 -28.03 -15.28
C ARG A 449 -10.17 -27.99 -16.67
N LEU A 450 -10.56 -29.12 -17.21
CA LEU A 450 -11.30 -29.23 -18.47
C LEU A 450 -12.66 -29.86 -18.22
N ILE A 451 -13.75 -29.23 -18.68
CA ILE A 451 -15.10 -29.78 -18.58
C ILE A 451 -15.23 -31.06 -19.42
N LYS A 452 -16.35 -31.78 -19.28
CA LYS A 452 -16.67 -32.89 -20.18
C LYS A 452 -16.65 -32.43 -21.64
N GLY A 453 -15.81 -33.06 -22.46
CA GLY A 453 -15.58 -32.70 -23.86
C GLY A 453 -14.66 -31.48 -24.04
N GLY A 454 -14.29 -30.77 -22.98
CA GLY A 454 -13.38 -29.63 -23.02
C GLY A 454 -11.97 -30.06 -23.45
N VAL A 455 -11.33 -29.27 -24.31
CA VAL A 455 -10.05 -29.56 -24.94
C VAL A 455 -9.04 -28.49 -24.54
N ARG A 456 -7.88 -28.89 -24.03
CA ARG A 456 -6.64 -28.11 -24.13
C ARG A 456 -6.07 -28.37 -25.53
N GLU A 457 -5.94 -27.30 -26.30
CA GLU A 457 -5.58 -27.33 -27.72
C GLU A 457 -4.33 -28.16 -28.02
N LEU A 458 -4.21 -28.67 -29.25
CA LEU A 458 -2.95 -29.20 -29.78
C LEU A 458 -1.86 -28.13 -29.69
N HIS A 459 -0.79 -28.46 -28.98
CA HIS A 459 0.32 -27.53 -28.74
C HIS A 459 1.62 -28.28 -28.42
N TRP A 460 2.73 -27.53 -28.39
CA TRP A 460 3.98 -27.97 -27.81
C TRP A 460 4.68 -26.81 -27.08
N HIS A 461 5.75 -27.12 -26.37
CA HIS A 461 6.59 -26.16 -25.66
C HIS A 461 8.00 -26.73 -25.49
N VAL A 462 8.97 -25.85 -25.16
CA VAL A 462 10.38 -26.22 -24.99
C VAL A 462 10.60 -27.07 -23.75
N SER A 463 9.95 -26.71 -22.64
CA SER A 463 10.05 -27.43 -21.36
C SER A 463 9.43 -28.83 -21.47
N ALA A 464 9.92 -29.79 -20.69
CA ALA A 464 9.19 -31.03 -20.47
C ALA A 464 7.97 -30.75 -19.57
N GLU A 465 6.86 -31.44 -19.84
CA GLU A 465 5.65 -31.40 -19.01
C GLU A 465 5.51 -32.72 -18.26
N TRP A 466 5.53 -32.69 -16.94
CA TRP A 466 5.15 -33.81 -16.08
C TRP A 466 3.78 -33.52 -15.46
N ALA A 467 2.93 -34.53 -15.29
CA ALA A 467 1.58 -34.29 -14.79
C ALA A 467 1.05 -35.36 -13.84
N TYR A 468 0.14 -34.93 -12.97
CA TYR A 468 -0.63 -35.77 -12.04
C TYR A 468 -2.12 -35.50 -12.19
N MET A 469 -2.90 -36.56 -12.42
CA MET A 469 -4.35 -36.47 -12.48
C MET A 469 -4.95 -36.43 -11.08
N ILE A 470 -5.52 -35.28 -10.69
CA ILE A 470 -6.09 -35.07 -9.36
C ILE A 470 -7.52 -35.62 -9.30
N GLN A 471 -8.35 -35.26 -10.29
CA GLN A 471 -9.76 -35.64 -10.33
C GLN A 471 -10.25 -35.94 -11.76
N GLY A 472 -11.12 -36.93 -11.92
CA GLY A 472 -11.74 -37.30 -13.18
C GLY A 472 -10.83 -38.07 -14.15
N THR A 473 -11.12 -37.95 -15.44
CA THR A 473 -10.40 -38.66 -16.51
C THR A 473 -10.16 -37.76 -17.71
N CYS A 474 -8.94 -37.73 -18.22
CA CYS A 474 -8.60 -37.08 -19.49
C CYS A 474 -8.15 -38.10 -20.53
N ARG A 475 -8.38 -37.77 -21.80
CA ARG A 475 -7.70 -38.40 -22.92
C ARG A 475 -6.54 -37.50 -23.34
N ILE A 476 -5.35 -38.06 -23.39
CA ILE A 476 -4.17 -37.39 -23.90
C ILE A 476 -3.77 -37.94 -25.25
N THR A 477 -3.22 -37.08 -26.10
CA THR A 477 -2.60 -37.48 -27.37
C THR A 477 -1.19 -36.92 -27.47
N ALA A 478 -0.31 -37.62 -28.18
CA ALA A 478 1.02 -37.11 -28.53
C ALA A 478 1.52 -37.77 -29.83
N VAL A 479 2.45 -37.08 -30.50
CA VAL A 479 3.16 -37.63 -31.67
C VAL A 479 4.66 -37.40 -31.47
N ASP A 480 5.47 -38.45 -31.61
CA ASP A 480 6.91 -38.33 -31.45
C ASP A 480 7.65 -37.90 -32.73
N GLU A 481 8.96 -37.72 -32.63
CA GLU A 481 9.82 -37.28 -33.74
C GLU A 481 9.87 -38.26 -34.93
N HIS A 482 9.38 -39.48 -34.76
CA HIS A 482 9.26 -40.49 -35.81
C HIS A 482 7.84 -40.58 -36.39
N GLY A 483 6.93 -39.67 -36.00
CA GLY A 483 5.54 -39.67 -36.43
C GLY A 483 4.71 -40.78 -35.77
N ARG A 484 5.19 -41.40 -34.69
CA ARG A 484 4.46 -42.47 -33.99
C ARG A 484 3.41 -41.86 -33.07
N ALA A 485 2.21 -42.40 -33.12
CA ALA A 485 1.08 -41.88 -32.38
C ALA A 485 0.99 -42.46 -30.96
N PHE A 486 0.49 -41.63 -30.05
CA PHE A 486 0.10 -42.03 -28.71
C PHE A 486 -1.26 -41.43 -28.38
N VAL A 487 -2.16 -42.26 -27.86
CA VAL A 487 -3.48 -41.84 -27.35
C VAL A 487 -3.76 -42.66 -26.11
N GLU A 488 -4.11 -42.05 -24.99
CA GLU A 488 -4.41 -42.81 -23.76
C GLU A 488 -5.39 -42.08 -22.85
N ASP A 489 -6.21 -42.84 -22.11
CA ASP A 489 -7.04 -42.30 -21.03
C ASP A 489 -6.30 -42.40 -19.68
N VAL A 490 -6.19 -41.28 -18.97
CA VAL A 490 -5.49 -41.14 -17.68
C VAL A 490 -6.50 -40.80 -16.59
N ASN A 491 -6.48 -41.54 -15.47
CA ASN A 491 -7.48 -41.44 -14.38
C ASN A 491 -6.86 -40.87 -13.10
N GLU A 492 -7.69 -40.59 -12.10
CA GLU A 492 -7.25 -40.12 -10.78
C GLU A 492 -6.08 -40.94 -10.22
N GLY A 493 -5.01 -40.25 -9.86
CA GLY A 493 -3.78 -40.84 -9.34
C GLY A 493 -2.81 -41.37 -10.39
N ASP A 494 -3.13 -41.26 -11.68
CA ASP A 494 -2.22 -41.58 -12.78
C ASP A 494 -1.43 -40.34 -13.23
N LEU A 495 -0.39 -40.57 -14.04
CA LEU A 495 0.57 -39.56 -14.49
C LEU A 495 0.70 -39.55 -16.02
N TRP A 496 1.24 -38.46 -16.55
CA TRP A 496 1.89 -38.45 -17.86
C TRP A 496 3.16 -37.62 -17.86
N VAL A 497 3.97 -37.80 -18.90
CA VAL A 497 5.09 -36.92 -19.21
C VAL A 497 5.21 -36.71 -20.71
N PHE A 498 5.36 -35.46 -21.13
CA PHE A 498 5.72 -35.10 -22.50
C PHE A 498 7.12 -34.47 -22.48
N PRO A 499 8.12 -35.13 -23.09
CA PRO A 499 9.41 -34.51 -23.32
C PRO A 499 9.28 -33.18 -24.10
N GLY A 500 10.23 -32.27 -23.89
CA GLY A 500 10.26 -30.99 -24.57
C GLY A 500 10.19 -31.13 -26.10
N GLY A 501 9.33 -30.35 -26.74
CA GLY A 501 9.11 -30.36 -28.19
C GLY A 501 8.14 -31.41 -28.72
N ILE A 502 7.61 -32.31 -27.89
CA ILE A 502 6.62 -33.31 -28.33
C ILE A 502 5.22 -32.66 -28.39
N PRO A 503 4.57 -32.57 -29.57
CA PRO A 503 3.23 -32.02 -29.68
C PRO A 503 2.19 -32.95 -29.07
N HIS A 504 1.25 -32.37 -28.32
CA HIS A 504 0.25 -33.11 -27.57
C HIS A 504 -1.06 -32.32 -27.39
N SER A 505 -2.09 -33.01 -26.88
CA SER A 505 -3.38 -32.42 -26.50
C SER A 505 -3.97 -33.11 -25.29
N ILE A 506 -4.91 -32.45 -24.61
CA ILE A 506 -5.62 -33.03 -23.45
C ILE A 506 -7.11 -32.76 -23.60
N GLN A 507 -7.95 -33.78 -23.42
CA GLN A 507 -9.40 -33.64 -23.50
C GLN A 507 -10.08 -34.26 -22.28
N GLY A 508 -11.01 -33.55 -21.64
CA GLY A 508 -11.80 -34.07 -20.54
C GLY A 508 -12.81 -35.12 -21.01
N VAL A 509 -12.68 -36.37 -20.56
CA VAL A 509 -13.56 -37.48 -20.94
C VAL A 509 -14.32 -38.09 -19.76
N GLY A 510 -13.97 -37.72 -18.53
CA GLY A 510 -14.73 -38.07 -17.34
C GLY A 510 -16.15 -37.49 -17.35
N VAL A 511 -17.02 -38.01 -16.48
CA VAL A 511 -18.42 -37.56 -16.35
C VAL A 511 -18.50 -36.04 -16.13
N ASP A 512 -17.61 -35.50 -15.30
CA ASP A 512 -17.48 -34.06 -15.05
C ASP A 512 -16.24 -33.46 -15.76
N GLY A 513 -15.56 -34.21 -16.61
CA GLY A 513 -14.27 -33.85 -17.21
C GLY A 513 -13.08 -34.26 -16.33
N CYS A 514 -12.07 -33.40 -16.20
CA CYS A 514 -10.85 -33.67 -15.45
C CYS A 514 -10.22 -32.41 -14.82
N PHE A 515 -9.51 -32.61 -13.71
CA PHE A 515 -8.69 -31.62 -13.00
C PHE A 515 -7.32 -32.24 -12.70
N PHE A 516 -6.26 -31.54 -13.08
CA PHE A 516 -4.90 -32.08 -13.02
C PHE A 516 -3.87 -30.99 -12.76
N LEU A 517 -2.71 -31.44 -12.28
CA LEU A 517 -1.53 -30.64 -12.07
C LEU A 517 -0.53 -30.94 -13.20
N LEU A 518 0.05 -29.89 -13.76
CA LEU A 518 1.22 -29.94 -14.65
C LEU A 518 2.41 -29.30 -13.93
N VAL A 519 3.60 -29.84 -14.14
CA VAL A 519 4.87 -29.30 -13.65
C VAL A 519 5.84 -29.28 -14.82
N PHE A 520 6.45 -28.12 -15.06
CA PHE A 520 7.40 -27.89 -16.12
C PHE A 520 8.80 -27.75 -15.53
N ASN A 521 9.82 -28.27 -16.22
CA ASN A 521 11.22 -28.19 -15.77
C ASN A 521 11.91 -26.85 -16.12
N ASP A 522 11.17 -25.75 -16.05
CA ASP A 522 11.67 -24.38 -16.16
C ASP A 522 10.79 -23.45 -15.31
N GLY A 523 11.38 -22.74 -14.35
CA GLY A 523 10.67 -21.80 -13.49
C GLY A 523 10.10 -20.58 -14.23
N ASN A 524 10.65 -20.24 -15.40
CA ASN A 524 10.18 -19.14 -16.24
C ASN A 524 9.03 -19.53 -17.18
N PHE A 525 8.57 -20.78 -17.13
CA PHE A 525 7.48 -21.25 -17.98
C PHE A 525 6.26 -20.33 -17.91
N ASN A 526 5.57 -20.19 -19.03
CA ASN A 526 4.31 -19.46 -19.12
C ASN A 526 3.32 -20.28 -19.95
N ALA A 527 2.21 -20.69 -19.34
CA ALA A 527 1.20 -21.50 -20.00
C ALA A 527 0.57 -20.78 -21.20
N PHE A 528 0.62 -19.45 -21.24
CA PHE A 528 0.10 -18.63 -22.35
C PHE A 528 1.10 -18.48 -23.52
N ASP A 529 2.35 -18.90 -23.35
CA ASP A 529 3.41 -18.76 -24.38
C ASP A 529 3.76 -20.11 -25.03
N THR A 530 2.82 -21.06 -25.03
CA THR A 530 2.99 -22.34 -25.72
C THR A 530 2.82 -22.17 -27.23
N PHE A 531 3.49 -22.99 -28.03
CA PHE A 531 3.26 -23.03 -29.47
C PHE A 531 1.95 -23.75 -29.77
N MET A 532 0.90 -23.00 -30.07
CA MET A 532 -0.43 -23.54 -30.35
C MET A 532 -0.65 -23.75 -31.85
N LEU A 533 -1.36 -24.82 -32.20
CA LEU A 533 -1.65 -25.15 -33.59
C LEU A 533 -2.37 -24.02 -34.32
N THR A 534 -3.45 -23.51 -33.75
CA THR A 534 -4.28 -22.47 -34.37
C THR A 534 -3.59 -21.12 -34.39
N ASP A 535 -2.80 -20.80 -33.36
CA ASP A 535 -1.98 -19.59 -33.36
C ASP A 535 -0.88 -19.64 -34.42
N TRP A 536 -0.23 -20.78 -34.61
CA TRP A 536 0.75 -20.91 -35.68
C TRP A 536 0.09 -20.80 -37.06
N PHE A 537 -1.04 -21.48 -37.28
CA PHE A 537 -1.73 -21.49 -38.57
C PHE A 537 -2.16 -20.10 -39.04
N GLN A 538 -2.61 -19.22 -38.13
CA GLN A 538 -2.98 -17.85 -38.51
C GLN A 538 -1.78 -16.97 -38.89
N HIS A 539 -0.56 -17.36 -38.50
CA HIS A 539 0.68 -16.64 -38.77
C HIS A 539 1.48 -17.22 -39.94
N ILE A 540 0.92 -18.17 -40.69
CA ILE A 540 1.52 -18.72 -41.92
C ILE A 540 0.75 -18.17 -43.14
N PRO A 541 1.44 -17.62 -44.16
CA PRO A 541 0.79 -17.24 -45.41
C PRO A 541 -0.02 -18.39 -46.04
N LEU A 542 -1.21 -18.09 -46.55
CA LEU A 542 -2.13 -19.12 -47.09
C LEU A 542 -1.51 -19.91 -48.24
N ASP A 543 -0.71 -19.27 -49.10
CA ASP A 543 0.01 -19.91 -50.21
C ASP A 543 1.05 -20.92 -49.71
N ILE A 544 1.72 -20.62 -48.59
CA ILE A 544 2.65 -21.54 -47.93
C ILE A 544 1.90 -22.72 -47.30
N MET A 545 0.75 -22.48 -46.65
CA MET A 545 -0.09 -23.57 -46.13
C MET A 545 -0.62 -24.47 -47.26
N ALA A 546 -1.16 -23.87 -48.33
CA ALA A 546 -1.60 -24.57 -49.54
C ALA A 546 -0.50 -25.47 -50.12
N LYS A 547 0.71 -24.93 -50.25
CA LYS A 547 1.87 -25.67 -50.72
C LYS A 547 2.28 -26.81 -49.77
N ASN A 548 2.26 -26.57 -48.45
CA ASN A 548 2.64 -27.58 -47.45
C ASN A 548 1.68 -28.79 -47.45
N PHE A 549 0.37 -28.55 -47.56
CA PHE A 549 -0.65 -29.60 -47.51
C PHE A 549 -1.03 -30.16 -48.90
N GLY A 550 -0.54 -29.57 -49.99
CA GLY A 550 -0.86 -29.99 -51.35
C GLY A 550 -2.32 -29.74 -51.74
N VAL A 551 -2.93 -28.67 -51.23
CA VAL A 551 -4.34 -28.30 -51.43
C VAL A 551 -4.47 -26.84 -51.91
N PRO A 552 -5.61 -26.41 -52.49
CA PRO A 552 -5.83 -25.01 -52.84
C PRO A 552 -5.89 -24.07 -51.61
N GLU A 553 -5.52 -22.81 -51.75
CA GLU A 553 -5.62 -21.80 -50.66
C GLU A 553 -7.04 -21.67 -50.09
N SER A 554 -8.07 -21.86 -50.93
CA SER A 554 -9.47 -21.82 -50.51
C SER A 554 -9.84 -22.88 -49.47
N THR A 555 -9.04 -23.94 -49.31
CA THR A 555 -9.21 -24.92 -48.22
C THR A 555 -9.10 -24.27 -46.84
N PHE A 556 -8.32 -23.20 -46.70
CA PHE A 556 -8.09 -22.51 -45.44
C PHE A 556 -9.03 -21.30 -45.21
N ALA A 557 -10.07 -21.13 -46.04
CA ALA A 557 -10.98 -19.97 -45.94
C ALA A 557 -11.72 -19.85 -44.59
N ASN A 558 -11.82 -20.95 -43.83
CA ASN A 558 -12.55 -21.03 -42.56
C ASN A 558 -11.65 -21.32 -41.35
N ILE A 559 -10.32 -21.16 -41.47
CA ILE A 559 -9.46 -21.30 -40.29
C ILE A 559 -9.84 -20.26 -39.24
N THR A 560 -9.68 -20.60 -37.96
CA THR A 560 -9.88 -19.64 -36.88
C THR A 560 -8.83 -18.54 -36.96
N HIS A 561 -9.23 -17.28 -36.76
CA HIS A 561 -8.35 -16.10 -36.69
C HIS A 561 -8.02 -15.70 -35.25
N LYS A 562 -8.08 -16.66 -34.34
CA LYS A 562 -7.67 -16.53 -32.95
C LYS A 562 -7.24 -17.89 -32.44
N GLU A 563 -6.28 -17.89 -31.53
CA GLU A 563 -5.94 -19.06 -30.72
C GLU A 563 -7.19 -19.60 -30.00
N MET A 564 -7.30 -20.93 -29.90
CA MET A 564 -8.41 -21.55 -29.18
C MET A 564 -8.06 -21.80 -27.71
N PHE A 565 -6.79 -22.12 -27.43
CA PHE A 565 -6.20 -22.38 -26.12
C PHE A 565 -6.88 -23.50 -25.32
N ILE A 566 -8.05 -23.22 -24.74
CA ILE A 566 -8.96 -24.17 -24.11
C ILE A 566 -10.37 -23.94 -24.69
N PHE A 567 -10.99 -24.97 -25.25
CA PHE A 567 -12.30 -24.82 -25.89
C PHE A 567 -13.24 -25.99 -25.63
N ALA A 568 -14.55 -25.71 -25.62
CA ALA A 568 -15.56 -26.76 -25.53
C ALA A 568 -15.64 -27.52 -26.86
N SER A 569 -15.68 -28.86 -26.78
CA SER A 569 -15.87 -29.73 -27.92
C SER A 569 -16.86 -30.85 -27.58
N GLN A 570 -17.26 -31.61 -28.61
CA GLN A 570 -17.98 -32.86 -28.41
C GLN A 570 -17.06 -33.92 -27.79
N MET A 571 -17.66 -34.93 -27.17
CA MET A 571 -16.92 -36.08 -26.66
C MET A 571 -16.18 -36.80 -27.80
N PRO A 572 -14.95 -37.28 -27.58
CA PRO A 572 -14.25 -38.08 -28.57
C PRO A 572 -14.92 -39.45 -28.73
N ARG A 573 -14.51 -40.21 -29.75
CA ARG A 573 -14.99 -41.58 -29.96
C ARG A 573 -14.41 -42.52 -28.89
N GLY A 574 -14.68 -43.83 -28.98
CA GLY A 574 -14.11 -44.80 -28.03
C GLY A 574 -12.58 -44.79 -28.04
N LEU A 575 -11.92 -45.01 -26.90
CA LEU A 575 -10.45 -44.98 -26.78
C LEU A 575 -9.76 -45.87 -27.83
N GLN A 576 -10.25 -47.10 -27.99
CA GLN A 576 -9.66 -48.05 -28.94
C GLN A 576 -9.83 -47.59 -30.40
N GLU A 577 -10.94 -46.92 -30.71
CA GLU A 577 -11.18 -46.36 -32.03
C GLU A 577 -10.21 -45.20 -32.31
N GLU A 578 -10.04 -44.27 -31.37
CA GLU A 578 -9.09 -43.16 -31.51
C GLU A 578 -7.63 -43.66 -31.57
N LYS A 579 -7.26 -44.65 -30.75
CA LYS A 579 -5.94 -45.31 -30.82
C LYS A 579 -5.68 -45.93 -32.20
N THR A 580 -6.69 -46.57 -32.78
CA THR A 580 -6.57 -47.20 -34.10
C THR A 580 -6.46 -46.13 -35.18
N ALA A 581 -7.30 -45.09 -35.12
CA ALA A 581 -7.32 -44.00 -36.09
C ALA A 581 -6.01 -43.19 -36.10
N ALA A 582 -5.46 -42.88 -34.94
CA ALA A 582 -4.22 -42.10 -34.82
C ALA A 582 -2.98 -42.86 -35.32
N ALA A 583 -2.96 -44.19 -35.22
CA ALA A 583 -1.85 -45.04 -35.63
C ALA A 583 -1.92 -45.50 -37.10
N VAL A 584 -2.93 -45.07 -37.88
CA VAL A 584 -3.03 -45.46 -39.29
C VAL A 584 -1.81 -44.97 -40.07
N GLY A 585 -1.09 -45.91 -40.70
CA GLY A 585 0.12 -45.60 -41.48
C GLY A 585 1.36 -45.34 -40.63
N THR A 586 1.28 -45.45 -39.30
CA THR A 586 2.39 -45.24 -38.35
C THR A 586 2.44 -46.40 -37.34
N ALA A 587 3.34 -46.33 -36.36
CA ALA A 587 3.40 -47.26 -35.23
C ALA A 587 3.03 -46.54 -33.92
N TYR A 588 2.77 -47.29 -32.86
CA TYR A 588 2.70 -46.73 -31.51
C TYR A 588 4.09 -46.39 -30.99
N VAL A 589 4.17 -45.40 -30.10
CA VAL A 589 5.40 -45.10 -29.37
C VAL A 589 5.87 -46.33 -28.56
N PRO A 590 7.18 -46.64 -28.54
CA PRO A 590 7.70 -47.84 -27.85
C PRO A 590 7.70 -47.69 -26.33
N ASN A 591 7.85 -46.46 -25.83
CA ASN A 591 7.71 -46.13 -24.42
C ASN A 591 6.46 -45.25 -24.28
N PRO A 592 5.45 -45.66 -23.50
CA PRO A 592 4.23 -44.87 -23.34
C PRO A 592 4.52 -43.56 -22.60
N PHE A 593 3.79 -42.50 -22.93
CA PHE A 593 3.86 -41.20 -22.24
C PHE A 593 2.98 -41.14 -20.97
N SER A 594 2.22 -42.20 -20.66
CA SER A 594 1.43 -42.32 -19.43
C SER A 594 2.03 -43.31 -18.45
N PHE A 595 1.78 -43.08 -17.15
CA PHE A 595 2.17 -44.01 -16.08
C PHE A 595 1.04 -44.15 -15.05
N PHE A 596 0.60 -45.38 -14.82
CA PHE A 596 -0.55 -45.68 -13.96
C PHE A 596 -0.16 -45.80 -12.48
N ALA A 597 0.27 -44.69 -11.87
CA ALA A 597 0.71 -44.66 -10.48
C ALA A 597 -0.41 -45.07 -9.49
N SER A 598 -1.69 -44.94 -9.85
CA SER A 598 -2.82 -45.43 -9.07
C SER A 598 -2.73 -46.93 -8.78
N LYS A 599 -2.20 -47.71 -9.72
CA LYS A 599 -2.04 -49.18 -9.67
C LYS A 599 -0.67 -49.63 -9.15
N MET A 600 0.26 -48.69 -8.97
CA MET A 600 1.60 -48.98 -8.51
C MET A 600 1.61 -49.38 -7.02
N THR A 601 2.32 -50.47 -6.70
CA THR A 601 2.64 -50.81 -5.30
C THR A 601 3.66 -49.80 -4.74
N PRO A 602 3.43 -49.22 -3.54
CA PRO A 602 4.38 -48.30 -2.93
C PRO A 602 5.77 -48.94 -2.73
N ASN A 603 6.82 -48.18 -3.03
CA ASN A 603 8.20 -48.58 -2.79
C ASN A 603 8.48 -48.71 -1.28
N VAL A 604 7.85 -47.84 -0.49
CA VAL A 604 7.96 -47.84 0.97
C VAL A 604 6.57 -47.86 1.57
N THR A 605 6.35 -48.74 2.54
CA THR A 605 5.16 -48.74 3.42
C THR A 605 5.64 -48.93 4.86
N ARG A 606 5.19 -48.05 5.74
CA ARG A 606 5.49 -48.02 7.18
C ARG A 606 4.21 -47.73 7.96
N SER A 607 4.27 -47.85 9.29
CA SER A 607 3.13 -47.52 10.16
C SER A 607 2.62 -46.09 9.92
N GLY A 608 3.55 -45.13 9.77
CA GLY A 608 3.26 -43.72 9.54
C GLY A 608 2.87 -43.34 8.10
N GLY A 609 2.95 -44.23 7.11
CA GLY A 609 2.61 -43.85 5.73
C GLY A 609 3.21 -44.70 4.61
N ARG A 610 3.19 -44.17 3.39
CA ARG A 610 3.71 -44.83 2.19
C ARG A 610 4.27 -43.85 1.17
N VAL A 611 5.21 -44.32 0.34
CA VAL A 611 5.82 -43.55 -0.75
C VAL A 611 5.83 -44.37 -2.04
N LYS A 612 5.41 -43.76 -3.15
CA LYS A 612 5.57 -44.26 -4.52
C LYS A 612 6.59 -43.39 -5.24
N VAL A 613 7.70 -43.94 -5.71
CA VAL A 613 8.76 -43.26 -6.44
C VAL A 613 8.64 -43.59 -7.93
N ILE A 614 8.50 -42.57 -8.75
CA ILE A 614 8.36 -42.68 -10.21
C ILE A 614 9.52 -41.94 -10.86
N ASP A 615 10.33 -42.63 -11.63
CA ASP A 615 11.46 -42.04 -12.34
C ASP A 615 11.88 -42.92 -13.53
N LYS A 616 13.00 -42.63 -14.19
CA LYS A 616 13.44 -43.34 -15.39
C LYS A 616 13.58 -44.86 -15.21
N ARG A 617 13.72 -45.37 -13.99
CA ARG A 617 13.86 -46.82 -13.72
C ARG A 617 12.55 -47.58 -13.92
N ASN A 618 11.41 -46.94 -13.74
CA ASN A 618 10.08 -47.55 -13.92
C ASN A 618 9.21 -46.83 -14.94
N PHE A 619 9.56 -45.60 -15.31
CA PHE A 619 8.90 -44.79 -16.33
C PHE A 619 9.95 -44.28 -17.35
N PRO A 620 10.41 -45.12 -18.31
CA PRO A 620 11.63 -44.88 -19.08
C PRO A 620 11.69 -43.58 -19.89
N VAL A 621 10.53 -43.04 -20.30
CA VAL A 621 10.44 -41.80 -21.09
C VAL A 621 10.56 -40.53 -20.23
N THR A 622 10.45 -40.65 -18.90
CA THR A 622 10.42 -39.47 -18.04
C THR A 622 11.76 -38.75 -17.97
N THR A 623 11.72 -37.43 -18.11
CA THR A 623 12.84 -36.53 -17.88
C THR A 623 12.81 -35.93 -16.47
N MET A 624 11.71 -36.14 -15.74
CA MET A 624 11.45 -35.63 -14.40
C MET A 624 11.09 -36.80 -13.47
N ALA A 625 11.59 -36.78 -12.25
CA ALA A 625 11.30 -37.78 -11.24
C ALA A 625 10.25 -37.24 -10.28
N ALA A 626 9.51 -38.14 -9.64
CA ALA A 626 8.54 -37.77 -8.63
C ALA A 626 8.44 -38.81 -7.52
N ALA A 627 7.97 -38.37 -6.36
CA ALA A 627 7.49 -39.24 -5.30
C ALA A 627 6.09 -38.80 -4.85
N ILE A 628 5.14 -39.74 -4.78
CA ILE A 628 3.82 -39.52 -4.18
C ILE A 628 3.88 -40.03 -2.75
N VAL A 629 3.73 -39.13 -1.79
CA VAL A 629 3.89 -39.41 -0.36
C VAL A 629 2.52 -39.34 0.31
N THR A 630 2.22 -40.33 1.15
CA THR A 630 1.08 -40.31 2.07
C THR A 630 1.61 -40.39 3.51
N LEU A 631 1.33 -39.38 4.32
CA LEU A 631 1.63 -39.34 5.75
C LEU A 631 0.34 -39.49 6.55
N LYS A 632 0.27 -40.47 7.43
CA LYS A 632 -0.82 -40.61 8.39
C LYS A 632 -0.78 -39.49 9.44
N PRO A 633 -1.86 -39.28 10.21
CA PRO A 633 -1.84 -38.32 11.32
C PRO A 633 -0.63 -38.53 12.23
N CYS A 634 0.00 -37.42 12.63
CA CYS A 634 1.24 -37.35 13.42
C CYS A 634 2.50 -37.92 12.76
N ALA A 635 2.43 -38.46 11.55
CA ALA A 635 3.60 -39.02 10.88
C ALA A 635 4.49 -37.93 10.27
N LEU A 636 5.77 -38.26 10.10
CA LEU A 636 6.82 -37.37 9.63
C LEU A 636 7.52 -37.99 8.41
N ARG A 637 7.54 -37.27 7.28
CA ARG A 637 8.58 -37.45 6.25
C ARG A 637 9.91 -37.03 6.88
N GLU A 638 10.79 -38.00 7.09
CA GLU A 638 11.96 -37.83 7.96
C GLU A 638 12.90 -36.72 7.51
N LEU A 639 13.82 -36.28 8.39
CA LEU A 639 14.83 -35.29 8.03
C LEU A 639 15.75 -35.83 6.93
N HIS A 640 15.77 -35.15 5.80
CA HIS A 640 16.52 -35.58 4.61
C HIS A 640 16.85 -34.39 3.70
N TRP A 641 17.63 -34.65 2.65
CA TRP A 641 17.83 -33.72 1.54
C TRP A 641 18.03 -34.46 0.22
N HIS A 642 17.89 -33.74 -0.89
CA HIS A 642 18.07 -34.27 -2.24
C HIS A 642 19.37 -33.75 -2.86
N PRO A 643 20.37 -34.62 -3.12
CA PRO A 643 21.67 -34.18 -3.61
C PRO A 643 21.68 -33.87 -5.11
N ASN A 644 20.70 -34.33 -5.89
CA ASN A 644 20.75 -34.32 -7.35
C ASN A 644 19.90 -33.23 -8.01
N GLY A 645 18.97 -32.61 -7.30
CA GLY A 645 18.18 -31.50 -7.82
C GLY A 645 17.28 -30.87 -6.74
N PRO A 646 16.67 -29.72 -7.06
CA PRO A 646 15.67 -29.10 -6.19
C PRO A 646 14.37 -29.92 -6.21
N GLU A 647 13.61 -29.78 -5.14
CA GLU A 647 12.31 -30.42 -4.96
C GLU A 647 11.20 -29.37 -5.10
N TRP A 648 10.20 -29.68 -5.93
CA TRP A 648 8.99 -28.89 -6.07
C TRP A 648 7.83 -29.71 -5.52
N ASN A 649 7.03 -29.15 -4.61
CA ASN A 649 5.95 -29.86 -3.96
C ASN A 649 4.58 -29.37 -4.38
N TYR A 650 3.61 -30.28 -4.37
CA TYR A 650 2.19 -29.95 -4.39
C TYR A 650 1.41 -30.77 -3.37
N PHE A 651 0.66 -30.09 -2.51
CA PHE A 651 -0.16 -30.71 -1.48
C PHE A 651 -1.57 -30.97 -2.05
N ILE A 652 -1.91 -32.25 -2.21
CA ILE A 652 -3.20 -32.70 -2.74
C ILE A 652 -4.26 -32.75 -1.64
N LYS A 653 -3.87 -33.13 -0.42
CA LYS A 653 -4.79 -33.31 0.71
C LYS A 653 -4.07 -33.14 2.04
N GLY A 654 -4.83 -32.69 3.05
CA GLY A 654 -4.44 -32.70 4.45
C GLY A 654 -3.72 -31.42 4.87
N ARG A 655 -3.24 -31.39 6.12
CA ARG A 655 -2.52 -30.23 6.69
C ARG A 655 -1.15 -30.67 7.16
N ALA A 656 -0.11 -29.99 6.70
CA ALA A 656 1.27 -30.26 7.05
C ALA A 656 1.99 -29.00 7.53
N ARG A 657 3.16 -29.19 8.14
CA ARG A 657 4.19 -28.15 8.21
C ARG A 657 5.51 -28.71 7.70
N MET A 658 6.31 -27.83 7.11
CA MET A 658 7.63 -28.15 6.60
C MET A 658 8.64 -27.15 7.13
N GLY A 659 9.74 -27.66 7.69
CA GLY A 659 10.90 -26.86 8.05
C GLY A 659 11.98 -27.02 6.99
N VAL A 660 12.51 -25.91 6.48
CA VAL A 660 13.62 -25.90 5.52
C VAL A 660 14.82 -25.21 6.16
N PHE A 661 15.92 -25.94 6.24
CA PHE A 661 17.22 -25.42 6.65
C PHE A 661 18.02 -24.96 5.43
N ALA A 662 18.51 -23.73 5.48
CA ALA A 662 19.54 -23.20 4.61
C ALA A 662 20.80 -22.92 5.44
N ALA A 663 21.97 -23.05 4.80
CA ALA A 663 23.25 -22.89 5.46
C ALA A 663 23.36 -21.57 6.27
N SER A 664 24.32 -21.53 7.21
CA SER A 664 24.53 -20.41 8.15
C SER A 664 23.40 -20.23 9.18
N GLY A 665 22.80 -21.33 9.61
CA GLY A 665 21.77 -21.31 10.65
C GLY A 665 20.45 -20.71 10.19
N GLN A 666 20.19 -20.66 8.88
CA GLN A 666 18.93 -20.14 8.35
C GLN A 666 17.89 -21.26 8.37
N HIS A 667 16.75 -21.01 8.99
CA HIS A 667 15.68 -22.00 9.09
C HIS A 667 14.34 -21.29 9.08
N ARG A 668 13.39 -21.80 8.29
CA ARG A 668 12.01 -21.33 8.27
C ARG A 668 11.05 -22.50 8.22
N THR A 669 9.97 -22.40 8.99
CA THR A 669 8.86 -23.35 9.01
C THR A 669 7.62 -22.72 8.39
N MET A 670 6.96 -23.42 7.46
CA MET A 670 5.70 -22.97 6.86
C MET A 670 4.66 -24.08 6.88
N ASN A 671 3.38 -23.73 6.99
CA ASN A 671 2.27 -24.68 6.92
C ASN A 671 1.84 -24.91 5.49
N PHE A 672 1.31 -26.09 5.18
CA PHE A 672 0.81 -26.47 3.87
C PHE A 672 -0.55 -27.13 4.00
N GLU A 673 -1.42 -26.86 3.04
CA GLU A 673 -2.73 -27.49 2.88
C GLU A 673 -3.04 -27.73 1.40
N GLU A 674 -4.23 -28.27 1.12
CA GLU A 674 -4.66 -28.60 -0.24
C GLU A 674 -4.54 -27.40 -1.20
N GLY A 675 -3.82 -27.61 -2.30
CA GLY A 675 -3.59 -26.59 -3.32
C GLY A 675 -2.33 -25.75 -3.13
N ASP A 676 -1.56 -25.98 -2.06
CA ASP A 676 -0.28 -25.29 -1.84
C ASP A 676 0.88 -25.88 -2.65
N VAL A 677 1.74 -24.98 -3.13
CA VAL A 677 3.03 -25.30 -3.74
C VAL A 677 4.15 -25.09 -2.74
N GLY A 678 5.09 -26.03 -2.68
CA GLY A 678 6.35 -25.90 -1.94
C GLY A 678 7.56 -25.92 -2.88
N TYR A 679 8.70 -25.38 -2.45
CA TYR A 679 9.95 -25.53 -3.18
C TYR A 679 11.17 -25.58 -2.27
N ILE A 680 11.98 -26.63 -2.38
CA ILE A 680 13.23 -26.78 -1.63
C ILE A 680 14.40 -26.77 -2.61
N GLU A 681 15.36 -25.87 -2.36
CA GLU A 681 16.58 -25.83 -3.14
C GLU A 681 17.39 -27.12 -3.01
N GLN A 682 18.19 -27.42 -4.03
CA GLN A 682 19.02 -28.62 -4.05
C GLN A 682 19.90 -28.68 -2.80
N SER A 683 19.93 -29.86 -2.17
CA SER A 683 20.68 -30.15 -0.93
C SER A 683 20.27 -29.38 0.32
N SER A 684 19.16 -28.62 0.32
CA SER A 684 18.63 -28.01 1.54
C SER A 684 17.94 -29.07 2.42
N PRO A 685 18.42 -29.33 3.65
CA PRO A 685 17.79 -30.26 4.58
C PRO A 685 16.40 -29.79 5.00
N HIS A 686 15.45 -30.73 5.02
CA HIS A 686 14.08 -30.42 5.37
C HIS A 686 13.34 -31.66 5.92
N TYR A 687 12.13 -31.42 6.43
CA TYR A 687 11.18 -32.44 6.88
C TYR A 687 9.76 -31.99 6.59
N ILE A 688 8.82 -32.94 6.49
CA ILE A 688 7.39 -32.63 6.31
C ILE A 688 6.59 -33.43 7.34
N GLU A 689 5.88 -32.73 8.21
CA GLU A 689 5.11 -33.33 9.31
C GLU A 689 3.61 -33.16 9.06
N ASN A 690 2.84 -34.23 9.26
CA ASN A 690 1.39 -34.15 9.29
C ASN A 690 0.91 -33.56 10.63
N ILE A 691 0.30 -32.38 10.57
CA ILE A 691 -0.25 -31.66 11.74
C ILE A 691 -1.78 -31.73 11.81
N GLY A 692 -2.40 -32.46 10.87
CA GLY A 692 -3.84 -32.64 10.79
C GLY A 692 -4.31 -33.97 11.40
N THR A 693 -5.63 -34.16 11.36
CA THR A 693 -6.31 -35.40 11.80
C THR A 693 -6.53 -36.41 10.68
N ASP A 694 -6.29 -36.00 9.42
CA ASP A 694 -6.43 -36.84 8.23
C ASP A 694 -5.06 -37.13 7.61
N ASP A 695 -5.01 -38.12 6.71
CA ASP A 695 -3.83 -38.35 5.89
C ASP A 695 -3.47 -37.10 5.06
N VAL A 696 -2.20 -36.74 5.08
CA VAL A 696 -1.60 -35.78 4.14
C VAL A 696 -1.13 -36.54 2.90
N VAL A 697 -1.50 -36.04 1.72
CA VAL A 697 -1.01 -36.55 0.43
C VAL A 697 -0.36 -35.40 -0.33
N PHE A 698 0.91 -35.55 -0.67
CA PHE A 698 1.65 -34.57 -1.46
C PHE A 698 2.56 -35.25 -2.48
N ILE A 699 3.00 -34.48 -3.47
CA ILE A 699 3.92 -34.92 -4.52
C ILE A 699 5.23 -34.17 -4.33
N GLU A 700 6.35 -34.88 -4.36
CA GLU A 700 7.72 -34.35 -4.52
C GLU A 700 8.07 -34.49 -6.02
N VAL A 701 8.38 -33.41 -6.74
CA VAL A 701 8.76 -33.44 -8.16
C VAL A 701 10.17 -32.87 -8.32
N PHE A 702 10.95 -33.47 -9.20
CA PHE A 702 12.35 -33.13 -9.43
C PHE A 702 12.59 -32.91 -10.92
N SER A 703 13.39 -31.90 -11.26
CA SER A 703 13.80 -31.60 -12.64
C SER A 703 14.80 -32.60 -13.22
N THR A 704 15.19 -33.62 -12.46
CA THR A 704 16.06 -34.72 -12.87
C THR A 704 15.28 -35.99 -13.16
N ASN A 705 15.81 -36.88 -14.01
CA ASN A 705 15.15 -38.13 -14.39
C ASN A 705 15.27 -39.30 -13.39
N THR A 706 15.93 -39.11 -12.25
CA THR A 706 16.07 -40.12 -11.19
C THR A 706 15.82 -39.53 -9.81
N TYR A 707 15.11 -40.24 -8.94
CA TYR A 707 14.94 -39.86 -7.54
C TYR A 707 16.14 -40.29 -6.69
N ALA A 708 16.65 -39.38 -5.86
CA ALA A 708 17.66 -39.67 -4.85
C ALA A 708 17.50 -38.77 -3.62
N ASP A 709 17.58 -39.35 -2.42
CA ASP A 709 17.59 -38.63 -1.15
C ASP A 709 18.66 -39.19 -0.20
N ILE A 710 19.15 -38.35 0.72
CA ILE A 710 20.02 -38.75 1.81
C ILE A 710 19.27 -38.53 3.12
N SER A 711 19.12 -39.60 3.89
CA SER A 711 18.47 -39.58 5.21
C SER A 711 19.48 -39.18 6.28
N LEU A 712 19.12 -38.21 7.13
CA LEU A 712 19.95 -37.81 8.26
C LEU A 712 20.24 -39.00 9.18
N ALA A 713 19.21 -39.76 9.53
CA ALA A 713 19.34 -40.90 10.44
C ALA A 713 20.27 -41.97 9.85
N GLU A 714 20.08 -42.34 8.58
CA GLU A 714 20.92 -43.34 7.93
C GLU A 714 22.38 -42.88 7.79
N TRP A 715 22.62 -41.60 7.47
CA TRP A 715 23.97 -41.04 7.41
C TRP A 715 24.68 -41.14 8.77
N LEU A 716 24.02 -40.72 9.84
CA LEU A 716 24.58 -40.83 11.19
C LEU A 716 24.83 -42.30 11.57
N ALA A 717 23.91 -43.20 11.20
CA ALA A 717 24.07 -44.62 11.48
C ALA A 717 25.27 -45.23 10.75
N HIS A 718 25.66 -44.74 9.57
CA HIS A 718 26.82 -45.24 8.82
C HIS A 718 28.12 -44.45 9.08
N THR A 719 28.09 -43.49 10.00
CA THR A 719 29.27 -42.74 10.45
C THR A 719 29.76 -43.32 11.79
N PRO A 720 31.08 -43.38 12.07
CA PRO A 720 31.58 -43.90 13.35
C PRO A 720 30.90 -43.22 14.55
N SER A 721 30.34 -44.03 15.46
CA SER A 721 29.52 -43.56 16.60
C SER A 721 30.23 -42.49 17.44
N ARG A 722 31.50 -42.72 17.78
CA ARG A 722 32.32 -41.75 18.51
C ARG A 722 32.43 -40.41 17.80
N LEU A 723 32.66 -40.42 16.49
CA LEU A 723 32.79 -39.19 15.70
C LEU A 723 31.47 -38.41 15.71
N VAL A 724 30.33 -39.11 15.54
CA VAL A 724 29.02 -38.46 15.62
C VAL A 724 28.76 -37.91 17.03
N ASP A 725 29.10 -38.65 18.07
CA ASP A 725 28.88 -38.24 19.46
C ASP A 725 29.68 -36.97 19.81
N GLU A 726 30.91 -36.85 19.29
CA GLU A 726 31.73 -35.64 19.41
C GLU A 726 31.10 -34.40 18.75
N HIS A 727 30.15 -34.57 17.81
CA HIS A 727 29.44 -33.46 17.17
C HIS A 727 28.13 -33.09 17.87
N ILE A 728 27.35 -34.08 18.34
CA ILE A 728 25.98 -33.86 18.82
C ILE A 728 25.74 -34.21 20.30
N PHE A 729 26.71 -34.83 20.97
CA PHE A 729 26.73 -35.09 22.42
C PHE A 729 25.48 -35.82 22.95
N THR A 730 24.99 -36.81 22.20
CA THR A 730 23.78 -37.58 22.55
C THR A 730 24.10 -38.95 23.21
N GLY A 731 25.38 -39.33 23.22
CA GLY A 731 25.92 -40.60 23.68
C GLY A 731 25.98 -41.65 22.58
N GLU A 732 27.11 -42.38 22.48
CA GLU A 732 27.29 -43.49 21.51
C GLU A 732 26.14 -44.53 21.55
N LYS A 733 25.55 -44.77 22.72
CA LYS A 733 24.39 -45.68 22.86
C LYS A 733 23.15 -45.23 22.07
N PHE A 734 22.89 -43.92 21.99
CA PHE A 734 21.81 -43.39 21.16
C PHE A 734 22.12 -43.63 19.68
N ILE A 735 23.36 -43.35 19.26
CA ILE A 735 23.81 -43.46 17.87
C ILE A 735 23.79 -44.92 17.39
N ASP A 736 24.24 -45.85 18.23
CA ASP A 736 24.17 -47.29 17.96
C ASP A 736 22.73 -47.81 17.83
N GLY A 737 21.77 -47.11 18.44
CA GLY A 737 20.34 -47.40 18.35
C GLY A 737 19.67 -46.89 17.07
N ILE A 738 20.36 -46.08 16.25
CA ILE A 738 19.79 -45.55 15.01
C ILE A 738 19.70 -46.69 13.96
N PRO A 739 18.55 -46.88 13.28
CA PRO A 739 18.43 -47.87 12.23
C PRO A 739 19.46 -47.66 11.10
N LYS A 740 20.17 -48.73 10.71
CA LYS A 740 21.14 -48.73 9.59
C LYS A 740 20.49 -48.69 8.20
N THR A 741 19.16 -48.71 8.14
CA THR A 741 18.40 -48.65 6.89
C THR A 741 17.49 -47.44 6.91
N LYS A 742 17.39 -46.74 5.77
CA LYS A 742 16.48 -45.61 5.58
C LYS A 742 15.06 -45.93 6.02
N GLN A 743 14.47 -45.03 6.81
CA GLN A 743 13.10 -45.20 7.28
C GLN A 743 12.09 -44.46 6.39
N VAL A 744 12.49 -43.34 5.79
CA VAL A 744 11.71 -42.45 4.90
C VAL A 744 10.53 -41.78 5.60
N ILE A 745 9.70 -42.54 6.29
CA ILE A 745 8.56 -42.07 7.09
C ILE A 745 8.69 -42.58 8.53
N ARG A 746 8.54 -41.68 9.49
CA ARG A 746 8.48 -41.96 10.93
C ARG A 746 7.03 -41.83 11.45
N PRO A 747 6.63 -42.66 12.43
CA PRO A 747 5.32 -42.56 13.07
C PRO A 747 5.19 -41.34 13.99
#